data_AF-A0A8S0VEV5-F1
#
_entry.id   AF-A0A8S0VEV5-F1
#
_cell.length_a   1.000
_cell.length_b   1.000
_cell.length_c   1.000
_cell.angle_alpha   90.00
_cell.angle_beta   90.00
_cell.angle_gamma   90.00
#
_symmetry.space_group_name_H-M   'P 1'
#
loop_
_entity.id
_entity.type
_entity.pdbx_description
1 polymer ?
#
loop_
_entity_poly.entity_id
_entity_poly.type
_entity_poly.pdbx_seq_one_letter_code
_entity_poly.pdbx_strand_id
1 'polypeptide(L)'
;MLDDVWNYFPLQKIGISPSPAKYGFKTIVISRSLEVCHRMECQNCLKVDVLSNEEAWELFMNKHSNGKELSPEVKEIAREVVKECAGLPLAIVTMAGSLRGVVEIPEWRNALAELKESCRGQDDMENTVFPILLWSFNRLRDPILKSCFLYCSLYPEDFRIDRGNLITNFISEEMMERRKSRQAYFDQGHKILNKLVNVCLLETWGGSGVKMHDLIRDMALKITKDNWMVKARLQLREIPEEQEWKEDLDKVSLVGNKIVKICFTSPKCPKLSTLLLSSNPLESIPDSFFSQMRGLHVLNLRNTRIGYLPNSILDLEELEALLLGGCLRLESVPPLGNLKALKELDLSYTGIKEIPRGVESLTNLKCLDTISFYLEKIPTGILQGLSLQRLSFPTDMSIPIEEVAGLKQLEEFYGGFRSMHDFNLFMKSRPSDVKLNFFQIVIGNRKNVYVHNPGRGYFGVKSVIFSNDSLEEGKRGKDKIMLPQNVDSLYFCASGLCSCLFDDIQQLFSGTELKTCSLSNEERIVCIVRMPLEEEQPMAEEEQQSSLMPLHYLEDLNLYELPNFIGLIRWEVAPEVAPLPRGLFSHLRRLSLLRCGKIKKLLPRSLVQNLHNLNELKVTACAKLEEIIGDEESDEGFSAESNTVITLPRLEILYLAELPELEIIYKGKIISTFLPSGFSLLRATQKNWSWVRFTDHWLVPVRSEGRLRRWRSRDKKKKPRGRAHKRMQYNRRFVTAVVGFGKKKSPNSSAK
;
A
#
# COMPACT_ATOMS: atom_id res chain seq x y z
N MET A 1 -12.96 -19.68 -16.44
CA MET A 1 -13.95 -18.68 -16.91
C MET A 1 -13.21 -17.75 -17.84
N LEU A 2 -13.74 -17.57 -19.04
CA LEU A 2 -13.27 -16.60 -20.04
C LEU A 2 -14.32 -15.51 -20.06
N ASP A 3 -13.95 -14.33 -19.60
CA ASP A 3 -14.85 -13.19 -19.48
C ASP A 3 -14.69 -12.26 -20.69
N ASP A 4 -15.79 -11.63 -21.09
CA ASP A 4 -15.91 -10.68 -22.20
C ASP A 4 -15.19 -11.11 -23.51
N VAL A 5 -15.60 -12.26 -24.08
CA VAL A 5 -14.98 -12.80 -25.30
C VAL A 5 -15.61 -12.22 -26.56
N TRP A 6 -14.81 -11.49 -27.36
CA TRP A 6 -15.25 -10.84 -28.60
C TRP A 6 -15.02 -11.66 -29.88
N ASN A 7 -14.05 -12.57 -29.89
CA ASN A 7 -13.65 -13.30 -31.08
C ASN A 7 -13.35 -14.78 -30.78
N TYR A 8 -13.54 -15.64 -31.77
CA TYR A 8 -13.17 -17.06 -31.68
C TYR A 8 -11.65 -17.23 -31.53
N PHE A 9 -11.25 -18.13 -30.63
CA PHE A 9 -9.90 -18.68 -30.62
C PHE A 9 -9.89 -20.13 -30.11
N PRO A 10 -9.02 -21.00 -30.65
CA PRO A 10 -8.94 -22.39 -30.22
C PRO A 10 -8.39 -22.48 -28.79
N LEU A 11 -9.13 -23.14 -27.90
CA LEU A 11 -8.80 -23.33 -26.49
C LEU A 11 -7.44 -24.00 -26.25
N GLN A 12 -6.96 -24.79 -27.22
CA GLN A 12 -5.65 -25.43 -27.19
C GLN A 12 -4.51 -24.40 -27.12
N LYS A 13 -4.68 -23.22 -27.72
CA LYS A 13 -3.67 -22.14 -27.68
C LYS A 13 -3.42 -21.61 -26.27
N ILE A 14 -4.40 -21.75 -25.38
CA ILE A 14 -4.28 -21.39 -23.96
C ILE A 14 -4.09 -22.60 -23.04
N GLY A 15 -3.73 -23.76 -23.63
CA GLY A 15 -3.44 -25.00 -22.89
C GLY A 15 -4.68 -25.78 -22.45
N ILE A 16 -5.88 -25.42 -22.90
CA ILE A 16 -7.11 -26.12 -22.59
C ILE A 16 -7.38 -27.14 -23.70
N SER A 17 -7.26 -28.43 -23.38
CA SER A 17 -7.60 -29.50 -24.32
C SER A 17 -9.12 -29.69 -24.38
N PRO A 18 -9.74 -29.78 -25.57
CA PRO A 18 -11.18 -29.97 -25.71
C PRO A 18 -11.72 -31.33 -25.24
N SER A 19 -10.85 -32.22 -24.73
CA SER A 19 -11.25 -33.56 -24.30
C SER A 19 -12.18 -33.47 -23.08
N PRO A 20 -13.48 -33.80 -23.20
CA PRO A 20 -14.46 -33.56 -22.14
C PRO A 20 -14.35 -34.53 -20.94
N ALA A 21 -13.50 -35.56 -21.02
CA ALA A 21 -13.69 -36.76 -20.21
C ALA A 21 -12.59 -37.04 -19.16
N LYS A 22 -11.43 -36.36 -19.20
CA LYS A 22 -10.28 -36.82 -18.39
C LYS A 22 -10.11 -36.15 -17.02
N TYR A 23 -10.67 -34.95 -16.78
CA TYR A 23 -10.40 -34.19 -15.55
C TYR A 23 -11.57 -33.35 -14.96
N GLY A 24 -12.79 -33.40 -15.50
CA GLY A 24 -13.97 -32.79 -14.85
C GLY A 24 -14.03 -31.25 -14.78
N PHE A 25 -13.22 -30.53 -15.57
CA PHE A 25 -13.24 -29.07 -15.62
C PHE A 25 -14.39 -28.53 -16.48
N LYS A 26 -15.06 -27.47 -16.01
CA LYS A 26 -16.06 -26.71 -16.77
C LYS A 26 -15.48 -25.38 -17.23
N THR A 27 -15.63 -25.07 -18.51
CA THR A 27 -15.28 -23.76 -19.07
C THR A 27 -16.55 -22.92 -19.20
N ILE A 28 -16.57 -21.77 -18.54
CA ILE A 28 -17.63 -20.76 -18.70
C ILE A 28 -17.05 -19.69 -19.63
N VAL A 29 -17.76 -19.40 -20.72
CA VAL A 29 -17.47 -18.30 -21.65
C VAL A 29 -18.58 -17.27 -21.52
N ILE A 30 -18.22 -16.03 -21.24
CA ILE A 30 -19.13 -14.90 -21.18
C ILE A 30 -18.86 -14.04 -22.42
N SER A 31 -19.90 -13.74 -23.19
CA SER A 31 -19.81 -12.94 -24.41
C SER A 31 -21.12 -12.20 -24.63
N ARG A 32 -21.03 -11.01 -25.24
CA ARG A 32 -22.18 -10.24 -25.73
C ARG A 32 -22.70 -10.78 -27.08
N SER A 33 -21.96 -11.67 -27.74
CA SER A 33 -22.32 -12.25 -29.04
C SER A 33 -22.61 -13.75 -28.94
N LEU A 34 -23.86 -14.13 -29.21
CA LEU A 34 -24.25 -15.54 -29.31
C LEU A 34 -23.45 -16.29 -30.39
N GLU A 35 -23.10 -15.58 -31.48
CA GLU A 35 -22.29 -16.14 -32.55
C GLU A 35 -20.89 -16.54 -32.06
N VAL A 36 -20.27 -15.72 -31.20
CA VAL A 36 -18.97 -16.07 -30.58
C VAL A 36 -19.10 -17.32 -29.72
N CYS A 37 -20.19 -17.46 -28.94
CA CYS A 37 -20.45 -18.67 -28.16
C CYS A 37 -20.58 -19.93 -29.04
N HIS A 38 -21.28 -19.82 -30.18
CA HIS A 38 -21.38 -20.93 -31.13
C HIS A 38 -20.02 -21.28 -31.74
N ARG A 39 -19.24 -20.29 -32.18
CA ARG A 39 -17.90 -20.52 -32.74
C ARG A 39 -16.94 -21.12 -31.71
N MET A 40 -17.10 -20.78 -30.43
CA MET A 40 -16.33 -21.35 -29.31
C MET A 40 -16.76 -22.78 -28.93
N GLU A 41 -17.69 -23.39 -29.67
CA GLU A 41 -18.21 -24.74 -29.43
C GLU A 41 -18.81 -24.92 -28.02
N CYS A 42 -19.44 -23.85 -27.49
CA CYS A 42 -20.11 -23.90 -26.19
C CYS A 42 -21.26 -24.90 -26.22
N GLN A 43 -21.18 -25.94 -25.38
CA GLN A 43 -22.18 -27.01 -25.30
C GLN A 43 -23.55 -26.51 -24.82
N ASN A 44 -23.54 -25.57 -23.86
CA ASN A 44 -24.73 -24.94 -23.31
C ASN A 44 -24.54 -23.42 -23.34
N CYS A 45 -25.43 -22.72 -24.06
CA CYS A 45 -25.47 -21.27 -24.07
C CYS A 45 -26.63 -20.81 -23.17
N LEU A 46 -26.30 -20.10 -22.09
CA LEU A 46 -27.28 -19.48 -21.21
C LEU A 46 -27.40 -18.01 -21.60
N LYS A 47 -28.55 -17.63 -22.14
CA LYS A 47 -28.88 -16.21 -22.32
C LYS A 47 -29.27 -15.65 -20.96
N VAL A 48 -28.60 -14.59 -20.53
CA VAL A 48 -28.98 -13.85 -19.32
C VAL A 48 -30.07 -12.86 -19.72
N ASP A 49 -31.28 -13.06 -19.20
CA ASP A 49 -32.39 -12.15 -19.45
C ASP A 49 -32.27 -10.88 -18.60
N VAL A 50 -32.99 -9.83 -19.00
CA VAL A 50 -33.12 -8.60 -18.21
C VAL A 50 -33.89 -8.88 -16.92
N LEU A 51 -33.71 -8.03 -15.92
CA LEU A 51 -34.43 -8.14 -14.65
C LEU A 51 -35.93 -7.96 -14.87
N SER A 52 -36.74 -8.73 -14.14
CA SER A 52 -38.17 -8.46 -14.02
C SER A 52 -38.42 -7.08 -13.40
N ASN A 53 -39.63 -6.53 -13.57
CA ASN A 53 -39.97 -5.22 -12.99
C ASN A 53 -39.80 -5.22 -11.46
N GLU A 54 -40.10 -6.33 -10.80
CA GLU A 54 -39.98 -6.51 -9.36
C GLU A 54 -38.51 -6.57 -8.92
N GLU A 55 -37.66 -7.36 -9.59
CA GLU A 55 -36.22 -7.44 -9.31
C GLU A 55 -35.51 -6.11 -9.62
N ALA A 56 -35.91 -5.44 -10.72
CA ALA A 56 -35.39 -4.13 -11.09
C ALA A 56 -35.75 -3.08 -10.03
N TRP A 57 -36.99 -3.10 -9.54
CA TRP A 57 -37.44 -2.24 -8.46
C TRP A 57 -36.70 -2.52 -7.14
N GLU A 58 -36.50 -3.78 -6.79
CA GLU A 58 -35.75 -4.18 -5.60
C GLU A 58 -34.29 -3.72 -5.68
N LEU A 59 -33.64 -3.93 -6.82
CA LEU A 59 -32.28 -3.46 -7.08
C LEU A 59 -32.17 -1.93 -6.98
N PHE A 60 -33.14 -1.21 -7.57
CA PHE A 60 -33.22 0.25 -7.49
C PHE A 60 -33.31 0.73 -6.04
N MET A 61 -34.23 0.18 -5.26
CA MET A 61 -34.45 0.57 -3.86
C MET A 61 -33.26 0.23 -2.96
N ASN A 62 -32.63 -0.93 -3.18
CA ASN A 62 -31.43 -1.32 -2.47
C ASN A 62 -30.30 -0.30 -2.71
N LYS A 63 -30.09 0.12 -3.97
CA LYS A 63 -29.05 1.10 -4.31
C LYS A 63 -29.41 2.54 -4.00
N HIS A 64 -30.67 2.95 -4.09
CA HIS A 64 -31.08 4.32 -3.89
C HIS A 64 -31.07 4.68 -2.40
N SER A 65 -31.72 3.88 -1.55
CA SER A 65 -32.04 4.27 -0.17
C SER A 65 -31.53 3.28 0.89
N ASN A 66 -30.67 2.32 0.52
CA ASN A 66 -30.30 1.19 1.39
C ASN A 66 -31.55 0.52 2.01
N GLY A 67 -32.65 0.45 1.26
CA GLY A 67 -33.91 -0.12 1.73
C GLY A 67 -34.81 0.80 2.57
N LYS A 68 -34.52 2.10 2.71
CA LYS A 68 -35.48 3.04 3.32
C LYS A 68 -36.63 3.36 2.37
N GLU A 69 -37.83 3.53 2.91
CA GLU A 69 -39.06 3.70 2.14
C GLU A 69 -39.19 5.13 1.56
N LEU A 70 -39.64 5.23 0.31
CA LEU A 70 -39.96 6.49 -0.36
C LEU A 70 -41.40 6.90 -0.04
N SER A 71 -41.70 8.20 -0.09
CA SER A 71 -43.10 8.66 0.00
C SER A 71 -43.95 8.08 -1.14
N PRO A 72 -45.26 7.88 -0.94
CA PRO A 72 -46.12 7.25 -1.95
C PRO A 72 -46.07 7.94 -3.32
N GLU A 73 -46.06 9.28 -3.36
CA GLU A 73 -46.02 10.02 -4.63
C GLU A 73 -44.66 9.92 -5.34
N VAL A 74 -43.56 9.93 -4.59
CA VAL A 74 -42.21 9.74 -5.16
C VAL A 74 -42.04 8.30 -5.64
N LYS A 75 -42.59 7.32 -4.92
CA LYS A 75 -42.54 5.89 -5.27
C LYS A 75 -43.18 5.60 -6.63
N GLU A 76 -44.28 6.29 -6.95
CA GLU A 76 -44.93 6.18 -8.27
C GLU A 76 -44.02 6.70 -9.39
N ILE A 77 -43.46 7.90 -9.24
CA ILE A 77 -42.54 8.48 -10.22
C ILE A 77 -41.27 7.63 -10.36
N ALA A 78 -40.73 7.14 -9.25
CA ALA A 78 -39.54 6.29 -9.24
C ALA A 78 -39.78 4.97 -9.98
N ARG A 79 -40.98 4.38 -9.88
CA ARG A 79 -41.32 3.17 -10.66
C ARG A 79 -41.32 3.45 -12.16
N GLU A 80 -41.81 4.61 -12.59
CA GLU A 80 -41.74 5.02 -13.99
C GLU A 80 -40.28 5.19 -14.43
N VAL A 81 -39.41 5.79 -13.61
CA VAL A 81 -37.96 5.88 -13.89
C VAL A 81 -37.32 4.48 -14.04
N VAL A 82 -37.67 3.52 -13.18
CA VAL A 82 -37.15 2.15 -13.27
C VAL A 82 -37.62 1.45 -14.55
N LYS A 83 -38.85 1.70 -14.99
CA LYS A 83 -39.35 1.16 -16.27
C LYS A 83 -38.55 1.66 -17.47
N GLU A 84 -38.17 2.95 -17.48
CA GLU A 84 -37.30 3.51 -18.52
C GLU A 84 -35.90 2.86 -18.55
N CYS A 85 -35.48 2.18 -17.47
CA CYS A 85 -34.23 1.42 -17.43
C CYS A 85 -34.29 0.05 -18.13
N ALA A 86 -35.47 -0.36 -18.62
CA ALA A 86 -35.69 -1.58 -19.40
C ALA A 86 -35.15 -2.87 -18.75
N GLY A 87 -35.13 -2.95 -17.41
CA GLY A 87 -34.63 -4.11 -16.66
C GLY A 87 -33.10 -4.29 -16.69
N LEU A 88 -32.33 -3.32 -17.19
CA LEU A 88 -30.88 -3.42 -17.32
C LEU A 88 -30.18 -3.02 -16.01
N PRO A 89 -29.42 -3.94 -15.35
CA PRO A 89 -28.85 -3.69 -14.03
C PRO A 89 -27.98 -2.44 -13.95
N LEU A 90 -27.12 -2.19 -14.96
CA LEU A 90 -26.25 -1.03 -14.98
C LEU A 90 -27.03 0.29 -15.06
N ALA A 91 -28.06 0.34 -15.93
CA ALA A 91 -28.95 1.50 -16.05
C ALA A 91 -29.67 1.75 -14.71
N ILE A 92 -30.24 0.71 -14.10
CA ILE A 92 -30.94 0.80 -12.82
C ILE A 92 -30.03 1.30 -11.71
N VAL A 93 -28.82 0.73 -11.56
CA VAL A 93 -27.85 1.11 -10.53
C VAL A 93 -27.39 2.55 -10.72
N THR A 94 -27.10 2.96 -11.95
CA THR A 94 -26.66 4.32 -12.29
C THR A 94 -27.76 5.35 -12.02
N MET A 95 -29.01 5.03 -12.38
CA MET A 95 -30.17 5.88 -12.10
C MET A 95 -30.45 5.99 -10.61
N ALA A 96 -30.43 4.88 -9.89
CA ALA A 96 -30.57 4.86 -8.43
C ALA A 96 -29.49 5.70 -7.74
N GLY A 97 -28.24 5.63 -8.21
CA GLY A 97 -27.14 6.45 -7.72
C GLY A 97 -27.33 7.94 -8.01
N SER A 98 -27.82 8.28 -9.20
CA SER A 98 -28.00 9.69 -9.66
C SER A 98 -29.17 10.40 -8.98
N LEU A 99 -30.18 9.65 -8.55
CA LEU A 99 -31.36 10.14 -7.85
C LEU A 99 -31.21 10.04 -6.32
N ARG A 100 -30.13 9.45 -5.82
CA ARG A 100 -29.86 9.31 -4.39
C ARG A 100 -29.85 10.67 -3.70
N GLY A 101 -30.70 10.81 -2.69
CA GLY A 101 -30.82 12.03 -1.89
C GLY A 101 -31.76 13.09 -2.47
N VAL A 102 -32.39 12.84 -3.62
CA VAL A 102 -33.45 13.70 -4.15
C VAL A 102 -34.74 13.41 -3.36
N VAL A 103 -35.24 14.41 -2.64
CA VAL A 103 -36.44 14.30 -1.79
C VAL A 103 -37.66 15.01 -2.39
N GLU A 104 -37.43 16.06 -3.17
CA GLU A 104 -38.49 16.92 -3.69
C GLU A 104 -39.21 16.30 -4.89
N ILE A 105 -40.54 16.18 -4.82
CA ILE A 105 -41.39 15.62 -5.88
C ILE A 105 -41.18 16.34 -7.24
N PRO A 106 -41.09 17.69 -7.31
CA PRO A 106 -40.85 18.38 -8.57
C PRO A 106 -39.54 17.95 -9.26
N GLU A 107 -38.47 17.69 -8.49
CA GLU A 107 -37.20 17.23 -9.04
C GLU A 107 -37.30 15.81 -9.63
N TRP A 108 -38.09 14.94 -9.02
CA TRP A 108 -38.39 13.61 -9.57
C TRP A 108 -39.19 13.68 -10.87
N ARG A 109 -40.19 14.56 -10.95
CA ARG A 109 -40.98 14.76 -12.17
C ARG A 109 -40.13 15.31 -13.31
N ASN A 110 -39.29 16.32 -13.02
CA ASN A 110 -38.36 16.86 -14.01
C ASN A 110 -37.36 15.79 -14.47
N ALA A 111 -36.83 14.99 -13.54
CA ALA A 111 -35.92 13.91 -13.85
C ALA A 111 -36.51 12.89 -14.82
N LEU A 112 -37.76 12.48 -14.59
CA LEU A 112 -38.47 11.56 -15.47
C LEU A 112 -38.73 12.17 -16.86
N ALA A 113 -39.06 13.47 -16.92
CA ALA A 113 -39.30 14.16 -18.18
C ALA A 113 -38.03 14.20 -19.06
N GLU A 114 -36.89 14.62 -18.49
CA GLU A 114 -35.59 14.66 -19.18
C GLU A 114 -35.14 13.27 -19.65
N LEU A 115 -35.39 12.24 -18.84
CA LEU A 115 -35.08 10.84 -19.19
C LEU A 115 -35.91 10.39 -20.39
N LYS A 116 -37.22 10.62 -20.37
CA LYS A 116 -38.14 10.27 -21.45
C LYS A 116 -37.80 10.98 -22.76
N GLU A 117 -37.34 12.22 -22.70
CA GLU A 117 -36.86 12.94 -23.88
C GLU A 117 -35.58 12.32 -24.45
N SER A 118 -34.66 11.91 -23.57
CA SER A 118 -33.37 11.32 -23.96
C SER A 118 -33.52 9.94 -24.61
N CYS A 119 -34.55 9.17 -24.26
CA CYS A 119 -34.78 7.82 -24.77
C CYS A 119 -35.61 7.74 -26.07
N ARG A 120 -36.04 8.86 -26.68
CA ARG A 120 -36.90 8.82 -27.88
C ARG A 120 -36.15 8.33 -29.13
N GLY A 121 -36.67 7.27 -29.77
CA GLY A 121 -36.31 6.85 -31.14
C GLY A 121 -35.05 5.97 -31.27
N GLN A 122 -34.74 5.15 -30.27
CA GLN A 122 -33.52 4.33 -30.24
C GLN A 122 -33.84 2.83 -30.12
N ASP A 123 -33.63 2.07 -31.21
CA ASP A 123 -34.05 0.65 -31.36
C ASP A 123 -32.93 -0.39 -31.13
N ASP A 124 -31.70 0.04 -30.82
CA ASP A 124 -30.56 -0.86 -30.54
C ASP A 124 -30.20 -0.84 -29.04
N MET A 125 -29.79 -1.96 -28.47
CA MET A 125 -29.55 -2.13 -27.02
C MET A 125 -28.42 -1.23 -26.49
N GLU A 126 -27.36 -1.00 -27.29
CA GLU A 126 -26.32 -0.01 -26.98
C GLU A 126 -26.88 1.43 -26.96
N ASN A 127 -27.87 1.69 -27.81
CA ASN A 127 -28.61 2.94 -27.83
C ASN A 127 -29.67 2.98 -26.71
N THR A 128 -30.13 1.86 -26.16
CA THR A 128 -31.06 1.91 -25.01
C THR A 128 -30.36 2.33 -23.70
N VAL A 129 -29.13 1.86 -23.47
CA VAL A 129 -28.39 2.16 -22.22
C VAL A 129 -27.70 3.52 -22.26
N PHE A 130 -27.14 3.90 -23.41
CA PHE A 130 -26.32 5.11 -23.53
C PHE A 130 -27.05 6.40 -23.11
N PRO A 131 -28.31 6.68 -23.50
CA PRO A 131 -29.05 7.87 -23.06
C PRO A 131 -29.23 7.93 -21.55
N ILE A 132 -29.43 6.77 -20.90
CA ILE A 132 -29.62 6.67 -19.46
C ILE A 132 -28.32 7.02 -18.73
N LEU A 133 -27.20 6.47 -19.19
CA LEU A 133 -25.87 6.81 -18.65
C LEU A 133 -25.53 8.28 -18.92
N LEU A 134 -25.83 8.78 -20.13
CA LEU A 134 -25.56 10.16 -20.53
C LEU A 134 -26.37 11.14 -19.68
N TRP A 135 -27.61 10.79 -19.37
CA TRP A 135 -28.45 11.54 -18.47
C TRP A 135 -27.84 11.63 -17.06
N SER A 136 -27.34 10.53 -16.51
CA SER A 136 -26.62 10.52 -15.23
C SER A 136 -25.40 11.45 -15.24
N PHE A 137 -24.60 11.39 -16.31
CA PHE A 137 -23.48 12.31 -16.50
C PHE A 137 -23.93 13.78 -16.60
N ASN A 138 -25.01 14.06 -17.33
CA ASN A 138 -25.52 15.42 -17.53
C ASN A 138 -25.98 16.08 -16.22
N ARG A 139 -26.46 15.29 -15.27
CA ARG A 139 -26.85 15.74 -13.92
C ARG A 139 -25.68 16.13 -13.02
N LEU A 140 -24.44 15.81 -13.38
CA LEU A 140 -23.27 16.34 -12.68
C LEU A 140 -23.19 17.86 -12.91
N ARG A 141 -23.84 18.67 -12.06
CA ARG A 141 -23.91 20.14 -12.23
C ARG A 141 -22.54 20.83 -12.18
N ASP A 142 -21.53 20.16 -11.60
CA ASP A 142 -20.18 20.68 -11.42
C ASP A 142 -19.29 20.34 -12.63
N PRO A 143 -18.81 21.33 -13.39
CA PRO A 143 -17.92 21.12 -14.55
C PRO A 143 -16.62 20.40 -14.19
N ILE A 144 -16.10 20.58 -12.97
CA ILE A 144 -14.90 19.88 -12.50
C ILE A 144 -15.18 18.38 -12.37
N LEU A 145 -16.35 18.00 -11.84
CA LEU A 145 -16.74 16.59 -11.76
C LEU A 145 -16.87 15.96 -13.15
N LYS A 146 -17.51 16.66 -14.09
CA LYS A 146 -17.64 16.19 -15.47
C LYS A 146 -16.28 15.96 -16.11
N SER A 147 -15.38 16.93 -15.98
CA SER A 147 -14.05 16.85 -16.60
C SER A 147 -13.22 15.73 -15.97
N CYS A 148 -13.18 15.63 -14.63
CA CYS A 148 -12.49 14.55 -13.93
C CYS A 148 -13.06 13.16 -14.27
N PHE A 149 -14.38 13.05 -14.44
CA PHE A 149 -15.02 11.82 -14.91
C PHE A 149 -14.56 11.45 -16.32
N LEU A 150 -14.62 12.39 -17.28
CA LEU A 150 -14.19 12.14 -18.65
C LEU A 150 -12.71 11.72 -18.68
N TYR A 151 -11.84 12.38 -17.91
CA TYR A 151 -10.41 12.03 -17.83
C TYR A 151 -10.18 10.57 -17.40
N CYS A 152 -11.04 10.01 -16.56
CA CYS A 152 -10.93 8.60 -16.17
C CYS A 152 -11.08 7.63 -17.36
N SER A 153 -11.75 8.04 -18.46
CA SER A 153 -11.91 7.22 -19.67
C SER A 153 -10.61 7.02 -20.47
N LEU A 154 -9.57 7.81 -20.20
CA LEU A 154 -8.24 7.64 -20.77
C LEU A 154 -7.59 6.31 -20.35
N TYR A 155 -8.05 5.71 -19.25
CA TYR A 155 -7.56 4.43 -18.77
C TYR A 155 -8.34 3.27 -19.43
N PRO A 156 -7.76 2.07 -19.50
CA PRO A 156 -8.46 0.92 -20.08
C PRO A 156 -9.72 0.51 -19.30
N GLU A 157 -10.59 -0.25 -19.97
CA GLU A 157 -11.76 -0.89 -19.36
C GLU A 157 -11.38 -1.76 -18.15
N ASP A 158 -12.18 -1.64 -17.08
CA ASP A 158 -11.97 -2.31 -15.78
C ASP A 158 -10.55 -2.19 -15.22
N PHE A 159 -9.79 -1.20 -15.69
CA PHE A 159 -8.45 -0.97 -15.24
C PHE A 159 -8.49 -0.40 -13.82
N ARG A 160 -7.65 -0.95 -12.96
CA ARG A 160 -7.49 -0.46 -11.60
C ARG A 160 -6.65 0.80 -11.65
N ILE A 161 -7.28 1.93 -11.38
CA ILE A 161 -6.62 3.22 -11.31
C ILE A 161 -6.35 3.53 -9.84
N ASP A 162 -5.08 3.66 -9.49
CA ASP A 162 -4.70 4.16 -8.17
C ASP A 162 -5.17 5.61 -8.00
N ARG A 163 -5.83 5.91 -6.87
CA ARG A 163 -6.42 7.23 -6.63
C ARG A 163 -5.36 8.32 -6.57
N GLY A 164 -4.23 8.08 -5.93
CA GLY A 164 -3.20 9.10 -5.77
C GLY A 164 -2.56 9.50 -7.10
N ASN A 165 -2.29 8.53 -7.97
CA ASN A 165 -1.82 8.78 -9.32
C ASN A 165 -2.85 9.54 -10.16
N LEU A 166 -4.13 9.16 -10.08
CA LEU A 166 -5.20 9.84 -10.80
C LEU A 166 -5.36 11.29 -10.34
N ILE A 167 -5.37 11.53 -9.03
CA ILE A 167 -5.46 12.88 -8.46
C ILE A 167 -4.25 13.72 -8.86
N THR A 168 -3.04 13.15 -8.88
CA THR A 168 -1.84 13.87 -9.33
C THR A 168 -1.99 14.37 -10.78
N ASN A 169 -2.61 13.55 -11.65
CA ASN A 169 -2.92 14.00 -13.01
C ASN A 169 -3.97 15.11 -13.02
N PHE A 170 -5.03 15.03 -12.20
CA PHE A 170 -6.01 16.11 -12.09
C PHE A 170 -5.38 17.44 -11.65
N ILE A 171 -4.36 17.40 -10.78
CA ILE A 171 -3.60 18.59 -10.38
C ILE A 171 -2.83 19.16 -11.58
N SER A 172 -2.15 18.30 -12.33
CA SER A 172 -1.26 18.66 -13.44
C SER A 172 -2.01 19.11 -14.70
N GLU A 173 -3.28 18.74 -14.82
CA GLU A 173 -4.19 19.20 -15.88
C GLU A 173 -5.02 20.43 -15.42
N GLU A 174 -4.71 20.99 -14.25
CA GLU A 174 -5.44 22.10 -13.61
C GLU A 174 -6.96 21.87 -13.49
N MET A 175 -7.39 20.61 -13.39
CA MET A 175 -8.80 20.21 -13.33
C MET A 175 -9.41 20.31 -11.93
N MET A 176 -8.79 21.08 -11.03
CA MET A 176 -9.22 21.24 -9.66
C MET A 176 -9.01 22.68 -9.20
N GLU A 177 -9.84 23.11 -8.26
CA GLU A 177 -9.68 24.42 -7.62
C GLU A 177 -8.30 24.52 -6.95
N ARG A 178 -7.70 25.71 -6.99
CA ARG A 178 -6.39 25.94 -6.35
C ARG A 178 -6.45 25.70 -4.84
N ARG A 179 -5.43 25.05 -4.30
CA ARG A 179 -5.28 24.74 -2.87
C ARG A 179 -3.91 25.17 -2.36
N LYS A 180 -3.83 25.37 -1.03
CA LYS A 180 -2.62 25.86 -0.36
C LYS A 180 -1.62 24.74 -0.01
N SER A 181 -2.09 23.51 0.17
CA SER A 181 -1.27 22.35 0.54
C SER A 181 -1.54 21.17 -0.39
N ARG A 182 -0.56 20.27 -0.49
CA ARG A 182 -0.70 19.01 -1.25
C ARG A 182 -1.80 18.15 -0.66
N GLN A 183 -1.86 18.03 0.66
CA GLN A 183 -2.92 17.28 1.32
C GLN A 183 -4.31 17.82 0.96
N ALA A 184 -4.50 19.15 0.90
CA ALA A 184 -5.79 19.73 0.53
C ALA A 184 -6.19 19.46 -0.93
N TYR A 185 -5.21 19.38 -1.85
CA TYR A 185 -5.46 18.89 -3.21
C TYR A 185 -5.90 17.43 -3.22
N PHE A 186 -5.23 16.57 -2.45
CA PHE A 186 -5.59 15.16 -2.33
C PHE A 186 -6.98 14.98 -1.70
N ASP A 187 -7.31 15.70 -0.63
CA ASP A 187 -8.63 15.66 0.00
C ASP A 187 -9.73 16.08 -0.97
N GLN A 188 -9.49 17.13 -1.77
CA GLN A 188 -10.40 17.54 -2.84
C GLN A 188 -10.55 16.46 -3.93
N GLY A 189 -9.44 15.90 -4.40
CA GLY A 189 -9.45 14.81 -5.38
C GLY A 189 -10.19 13.57 -4.86
N HIS A 190 -9.98 13.22 -3.58
CA HIS A 190 -10.71 12.13 -2.94
C HIS A 190 -12.21 12.45 -2.83
N LYS A 191 -12.59 13.69 -2.49
CA LYS A 191 -13.99 14.15 -2.49
C LYS A 191 -14.62 14.03 -3.87
N ILE A 192 -13.92 14.44 -4.94
CA ILE A 192 -14.36 14.32 -6.34
C ILE A 192 -14.61 12.85 -6.69
N LEU A 193 -13.62 11.99 -6.48
CA LEU A 193 -13.73 10.56 -6.79
C LEU A 193 -14.82 9.87 -5.96
N ASN A 194 -14.99 10.24 -4.69
CA ASN A 194 -16.06 9.69 -3.84
C ASN A 194 -17.44 10.13 -4.33
N LYS A 195 -17.60 11.38 -4.80
CA LYS A 195 -18.85 11.83 -5.43
C LYS A 195 -19.17 11.00 -6.68
N LEU A 196 -18.19 10.79 -7.56
CA LEU A 196 -18.37 9.96 -8.77
C LEU A 196 -18.72 8.51 -8.45
N VAL A 197 -18.10 7.94 -7.41
CA VAL A 197 -18.46 6.62 -6.88
C VAL A 197 -19.89 6.60 -6.34
N ASN A 198 -20.28 7.64 -5.60
CA ASN A 198 -21.60 7.71 -4.96
C ASN A 198 -22.74 7.77 -5.98
N VAL A 199 -22.53 8.41 -7.13
CA VAL A 199 -23.49 8.43 -8.26
C VAL A 199 -23.35 7.22 -9.19
N CYS A 200 -22.52 6.23 -8.82
CA CYS A 200 -22.30 4.98 -9.55
C CYS A 200 -21.70 5.15 -10.96
N LEU A 201 -21.04 6.27 -11.24
CA LEU A 201 -20.27 6.48 -12.47
C LEU A 201 -18.84 5.92 -12.38
N LEU A 202 -18.35 5.70 -11.16
CA LEU A 202 -17.12 4.97 -10.86
C LEU A 202 -17.39 3.91 -9.80
N GLU A 203 -16.53 2.91 -9.72
CA GLU A 203 -16.57 1.88 -8.70
C GLU A 203 -15.31 1.92 -7.82
N THR A 204 -15.45 1.53 -6.54
CA THR A 204 -14.31 1.39 -5.64
C THR A 204 -13.63 0.05 -5.85
N TRP A 205 -12.31 0.05 -5.77
CA TRP A 205 -11.52 -1.17 -5.83
C TRP A 205 -10.48 -1.19 -4.70
N GLY A 206 -10.52 -2.23 -3.86
CA GLY A 206 -9.49 -2.49 -2.85
C GLY A 206 -9.24 -1.33 -1.86
N GLY A 207 -10.27 -0.51 -1.59
CA GLY A 207 -10.21 0.64 -0.68
C GLY A 207 -9.35 1.83 -1.14
N SER A 208 -8.45 1.64 -2.11
CA SER A 208 -7.41 2.60 -2.51
C SER A 208 -7.44 2.96 -4.00
N GLY A 209 -8.21 2.23 -4.82
CA GLY A 209 -8.35 2.45 -6.25
C GLY A 209 -9.78 2.75 -6.67
N VAL A 210 -9.93 3.22 -7.90
CA VAL A 210 -11.21 3.32 -8.62
C VAL A 210 -11.12 2.55 -9.94
N LYS A 211 -12.28 2.14 -10.46
CA LYS A 211 -12.41 1.59 -11.82
C LYS A 211 -13.65 2.19 -12.51
N MET A 212 -13.63 2.19 -13.83
CA MET A 212 -14.74 2.62 -14.66
C MET A 212 -15.27 1.41 -15.43
N HIS A 213 -16.58 1.20 -15.36
CA HIS A 213 -17.27 0.15 -16.10
C HIS A 213 -17.16 0.39 -17.60
N ASP A 214 -17.04 -0.67 -18.39
CA ASP A 214 -16.86 -0.62 -19.86
C ASP A 214 -17.89 0.27 -20.59
N LEU A 215 -19.20 0.08 -20.41
CA LEU A 215 -20.26 0.88 -21.04
C LEU A 215 -20.26 2.35 -20.58
N ILE A 216 -19.89 2.64 -19.34
CA ILE A 216 -19.73 4.01 -18.84
C ILE A 216 -18.52 4.67 -19.50
N ARG A 217 -17.44 3.91 -19.68
CA ARG A 217 -16.26 4.37 -20.40
C ARG A 217 -16.56 4.61 -21.87
N ASP A 218 -17.24 3.69 -22.54
CA ASP A 218 -17.65 3.84 -23.94
C ASP A 218 -18.52 5.09 -24.11
N MET A 219 -19.39 5.36 -23.13
CA MET A 219 -20.15 6.59 -23.13
C MET A 219 -19.25 7.83 -23.05
N ALA A 220 -18.30 7.85 -22.10
CA ALA A 220 -17.35 8.95 -21.96
C ALA A 220 -16.47 9.15 -23.21
N LEU A 221 -16.09 8.05 -23.89
CA LEU A 221 -15.36 8.10 -25.16
C LEU A 221 -16.22 8.66 -26.30
N LYS A 222 -17.50 8.30 -26.37
CA LYS A 222 -18.44 8.91 -27.34
C LYS A 222 -18.60 10.41 -27.14
N ILE A 223 -18.53 10.90 -25.89
CA ILE A 223 -18.58 12.34 -25.55
C ILE A 223 -17.30 13.06 -25.98
N THR A 224 -16.14 12.40 -25.90
CA THR A 224 -14.81 13.02 -26.12
C THR A 224 -14.19 12.71 -27.49
N LYS A 225 -14.90 11.94 -28.33
CA LYS A 225 -14.40 11.39 -29.61
C LYS A 225 -13.87 12.42 -30.60
N ASP A 226 -14.31 13.68 -30.50
CA ASP A 226 -14.00 14.70 -31.49
C ASP A 226 -12.55 15.17 -31.37
N ASN A 227 -11.98 15.17 -30.17
CA ASN A 227 -10.62 15.67 -29.91
C ASN A 227 -9.76 14.73 -29.03
N TRP A 228 -10.25 13.56 -28.62
CA TRP A 228 -9.46 12.59 -27.85
C TRP A 228 -9.19 11.33 -28.66
N MET A 229 -7.97 10.80 -28.56
CA MET A 229 -7.59 9.51 -29.14
C MET A 229 -7.22 8.53 -28.02
N VAL A 230 -8.14 7.62 -27.69
CA VAL A 230 -7.95 6.60 -26.66
C VAL A 230 -7.87 5.22 -27.30
N LYS A 231 -6.66 4.65 -27.33
CA LYS A 231 -6.38 3.29 -27.83
C LYS A 231 -5.63 2.47 -26.78
N ALA A 232 -6.12 2.47 -25.54
CA ALA A 232 -5.48 1.78 -24.42
C ALA A 232 -5.76 0.26 -24.46
N ARG A 233 -4.75 -0.57 -24.18
CA ARG A 233 -4.82 -2.06 -24.13
C ARG A 233 -5.31 -2.80 -25.38
N LEU A 234 -5.34 -2.15 -26.54
CA LEU A 234 -5.72 -2.76 -27.83
C LEU A 234 -4.66 -3.69 -28.44
N GLN A 235 -3.61 -4.04 -27.68
CA GLN A 235 -2.51 -4.90 -28.12
C GLN A 235 -1.71 -4.34 -29.32
N LEU A 236 -1.73 -3.02 -29.52
CA LEU A 236 -1.01 -2.36 -30.60
C LEU A 236 0.49 -2.62 -30.50
N ARG A 237 1.12 -2.94 -31.63
CA ARG A 237 2.59 -3.12 -31.71
C ARG A 237 3.33 -1.86 -32.17
N GLU A 238 2.59 -0.97 -32.81
CA GLU A 238 3.05 0.31 -33.32
C GLU A 238 2.07 1.40 -32.86
N ILE A 239 2.55 2.63 -32.83
CA ILE A 239 1.72 3.81 -32.56
C ILE A 239 0.72 4.02 -33.72
N PRO A 240 -0.45 4.66 -33.49
CA PRO A 240 -1.38 5.03 -34.56
C PRO A 240 -0.70 5.76 -35.72
N GLU A 241 -1.21 5.56 -36.93
CA GLU A 241 -0.64 6.17 -38.14
C GLU A 241 -0.64 7.70 -38.02
N GLU A 242 0.33 8.37 -38.64
CA GLU A 242 0.54 9.82 -38.47
C GLU A 242 -0.72 10.64 -38.83
N GLN A 243 -1.54 10.17 -39.77
CA GLN A 243 -2.80 10.82 -40.18
C GLN A 243 -3.87 10.83 -39.09
N GLU A 244 -3.77 9.92 -38.11
CA GLU A 244 -4.68 9.90 -36.95
C GLU A 244 -4.33 10.98 -35.91
N TRP A 245 -3.14 11.57 -35.99
CA TRP A 245 -2.66 12.62 -35.09
C TRP A 245 -3.06 14.02 -35.58
N LYS A 246 -4.33 14.37 -35.36
CA LYS A 246 -4.91 15.63 -35.83
C LYS A 246 -4.47 16.84 -35.00
N GLU A 247 -4.54 18.02 -35.60
CA GLU A 247 -4.13 19.30 -34.97
C GLU A 247 -5.00 19.71 -33.77
N ASP A 248 -6.24 19.22 -33.73
CA ASP A 248 -7.23 19.50 -32.70
C ASP A 248 -7.24 18.49 -31.55
N LEU A 249 -6.36 17.48 -31.58
CA LEU A 249 -6.24 16.52 -30.49
C LEU A 249 -5.83 17.21 -29.19
N ASP A 250 -6.61 16.95 -28.14
CA ASP A 250 -6.38 17.42 -26.77
C ASP A 250 -5.73 16.32 -25.91
N LYS A 251 -6.22 15.08 -25.98
CA LYS A 251 -5.69 13.98 -25.15
C LYS A 251 -5.46 12.70 -25.94
N VAL A 252 -4.32 12.07 -25.71
CA VAL A 252 -3.93 10.80 -26.32
C VAL A 252 -3.57 9.79 -25.25
N SER A 253 -4.22 8.62 -25.28
CA SER A 253 -3.89 7.50 -24.40
C SER A 253 -3.63 6.22 -25.19
N LEU A 254 -2.41 5.71 -25.05
CA LEU A 254 -1.91 4.48 -25.66
C LEU A 254 -1.42 3.50 -24.59
N VAL A 255 -1.94 3.62 -23.37
CA VAL A 255 -1.50 2.88 -22.18
C VAL A 255 -1.68 1.37 -22.36
N GLY A 256 -0.67 0.61 -21.92
CA GLY A 256 -0.78 -0.85 -21.79
C GLY A 256 -0.86 -1.61 -23.12
N ASN A 257 -0.24 -1.10 -24.17
CA ASN A 257 -0.08 -1.78 -25.45
C ASN A 257 1.26 -2.55 -25.52
N LYS A 258 1.61 -3.02 -26.72
CA LYS A 258 2.85 -3.72 -27.05
C LYS A 258 3.75 -2.86 -27.95
N ILE A 259 3.65 -1.53 -27.85
CA ILE A 259 4.39 -0.59 -28.69
C ILE A 259 5.88 -0.66 -28.34
N VAL A 260 6.72 -0.96 -29.33
CA VAL A 260 8.18 -1.11 -29.15
C VAL A 260 8.93 0.13 -29.62
N LYS A 261 8.46 0.80 -30.66
CA LYS A 261 9.08 1.99 -31.25
C LYS A 261 8.03 2.94 -31.80
N ILE A 262 8.42 4.20 -31.98
CA ILE A 262 7.66 5.22 -32.70
C ILE A 262 8.30 5.40 -34.07
N CYS A 263 7.49 5.34 -35.14
CA CYS A 263 7.97 5.19 -36.52
C CYS A 263 8.06 6.51 -37.33
N PHE A 264 7.55 7.63 -36.80
CA PHE A 264 7.58 8.95 -37.44
C PHE A 264 8.09 10.03 -36.47
N THR A 265 8.45 11.18 -37.01
CA THR A 265 9.34 12.13 -36.34
C THR A 265 8.66 13.20 -35.52
N SER A 266 7.50 13.75 -35.90
CA SER A 266 6.77 14.74 -35.08
C SER A 266 5.38 15.01 -35.65
N PRO A 267 4.31 14.42 -35.09
CA PRO A 267 2.96 14.74 -35.54
C PRO A 267 2.57 16.17 -35.12
N LYS A 268 1.78 16.85 -35.95
CA LYS A 268 1.37 18.23 -35.70
C LYS A 268 0.17 18.27 -34.75
N CYS A 269 0.43 18.27 -33.44
CA CYS A 269 -0.59 18.30 -32.40
C CYS A 269 -0.36 19.44 -31.39
N PRO A 270 -0.51 20.71 -31.80
CA PRO A 270 -0.18 21.84 -30.94
C PRO A 270 -1.11 22.00 -29.73
N LYS A 271 -2.34 21.44 -29.80
CA LYS A 271 -3.33 21.48 -28.71
C LYS A 271 -3.25 20.30 -27.73
N LEU A 272 -2.35 19.35 -27.97
CA LEU A 272 -2.26 18.13 -27.17
C LEU A 272 -1.76 18.49 -25.76
N SER A 273 -2.62 18.32 -24.76
CA SER A 273 -2.33 18.58 -23.34
C SER A 273 -1.88 17.32 -22.61
N THR A 274 -2.40 16.14 -22.96
CA THR A 274 -2.09 14.87 -22.28
C THR A 274 -1.59 13.81 -23.25
N LEU A 275 -0.44 13.20 -22.96
CA LEU A 275 0.08 12.03 -23.68
C LEU A 275 0.44 10.89 -22.71
N LEU A 276 -0.35 9.82 -22.75
CA LEU A 276 -0.16 8.63 -21.91
C LEU A 276 0.37 7.45 -22.74
N LEU A 277 1.65 7.12 -22.56
CA LEU A 277 2.36 6.02 -23.23
C LEU A 277 2.78 4.91 -22.25
N SER A 278 2.36 5.00 -20.99
CA SER A 278 2.80 4.09 -19.92
C SER A 278 2.52 2.61 -20.17
N SER A 279 3.33 1.74 -19.56
CA SER A 279 3.20 0.29 -19.63
C SER A 279 3.31 -0.29 -21.05
N ASN A 280 4.14 0.32 -21.89
CA ASN A 280 4.53 -0.20 -23.20
C ASN A 280 5.99 -0.66 -23.19
N PRO A 281 6.38 -1.70 -23.94
CA PRO A 281 7.78 -2.09 -24.10
C PRO A 281 8.58 -1.12 -25.01
N LEU A 282 8.25 0.18 -25.00
CA LEU A 282 8.82 1.22 -25.85
C LEU A 282 10.30 1.41 -25.56
N GLU A 283 11.17 1.20 -26.56
CA GLU A 283 12.63 1.20 -26.41
C GLU A 283 13.29 2.51 -26.87
N SER A 284 12.69 3.21 -27.85
CA SER A 284 13.22 4.45 -28.41
C SER A 284 12.10 5.40 -28.86
N ILE A 285 12.34 6.69 -28.67
CA ILE A 285 11.49 7.80 -29.15
C ILE A 285 12.36 8.65 -30.10
N PRO A 286 11.90 8.96 -31.32
CA PRO A 286 12.62 9.85 -32.24
C PRO A 286 12.94 11.21 -31.62
N ASP A 287 14.10 11.76 -31.97
CA ASP A 287 14.65 12.97 -31.32
C ASP A 287 13.78 14.22 -31.44
N SER A 288 12.93 14.29 -32.48
CA SER A 288 12.04 15.42 -32.75
C SER A 288 10.58 15.18 -32.35
N PHE A 289 10.25 14.04 -31.74
CA PHE A 289 8.85 13.58 -31.55
C PHE A 289 7.95 14.58 -30.85
N PHE A 290 8.50 15.37 -29.93
CA PHE A 290 7.76 16.34 -29.13
C PHE A 290 7.76 17.76 -29.71
N SER A 291 8.49 18.02 -30.80
CA SER A 291 8.77 19.39 -31.29
C SER A 291 7.53 20.20 -31.70
N GLN A 292 6.43 19.53 -32.05
CA GLN A 292 5.15 20.13 -32.45
C GLN A 292 4.01 19.91 -31.43
N MET A 293 4.34 19.57 -30.18
CA MET A 293 3.39 19.33 -29.09
C MET A 293 3.53 20.36 -27.96
N ARG A 294 3.72 21.64 -28.29
CA ARG A 294 4.11 22.68 -27.31
C ARG A 294 3.11 22.90 -26.16
N GLY A 295 1.83 22.56 -26.37
CA GLY A 295 0.78 22.64 -25.34
C GLY A 295 0.72 21.45 -24.38
N LEU A 296 1.71 20.55 -24.39
CA LEU A 296 1.68 19.34 -23.56
C LEU A 296 1.93 19.67 -22.08
N HIS A 297 0.95 19.35 -21.22
CA HIS A 297 1.00 19.53 -19.78
C HIS A 297 1.41 18.23 -19.06
N VAL A 298 0.96 17.07 -19.54
CA VAL A 298 1.23 15.76 -18.92
C VAL A 298 1.83 14.77 -19.91
N LEU A 299 3.05 14.32 -19.63
CA LEU A 299 3.73 13.23 -20.33
C LEU A 299 3.97 12.05 -19.41
N ASN A 300 3.31 10.92 -19.69
CA ASN A 300 3.44 9.69 -18.91
C ASN A 300 4.07 8.56 -19.71
N LEU A 301 5.33 8.26 -19.40
CA LEU A 301 6.15 7.20 -19.99
C LEU A 301 6.48 6.10 -18.98
N ARG A 302 5.77 6.02 -17.85
CA ARG A 302 6.04 5.05 -16.79
C ARG A 302 6.07 3.61 -17.30
N ASN A 303 6.94 2.80 -16.70
CA ASN A 303 7.11 1.37 -17.02
C ASN A 303 7.35 1.11 -18.52
N THR A 304 8.08 2.01 -19.19
CA THR A 304 8.60 1.78 -20.54
C THR A 304 10.04 1.27 -20.51
N ARG A 305 10.64 0.99 -21.67
CA ARG A 305 12.01 0.46 -21.82
C ARG A 305 12.94 1.46 -22.50
N ILE A 306 12.58 2.75 -22.49
CA ILE A 306 13.38 3.78 -23.14
C ILE A 306 14.78 3.84 -22.53
N GLY A 307 15.80 3.92 -23.39
CA GLY A 307 17.19 4.09 -22.95
C GLY A 307 17.57 5.54 -22.69
N TYR A 308 16.93 6.46 -23.39
CA TYR A 308 17.15 7.91 -23.31
C TYR A 308 15.84 8.65 -23.61
N LEU A 309 15.76 9.91 -23.17
CA LEU A 309 14.68 10.83 -23.50
C LEU A 309 15.17 11.79 -24.60
N PRO A 310 14.41 12.03 -25.68
CA PRO A 310 14.84 12.87 -26.79
C PRO A 310 14.95 14.34 -26.38
N ASN A 311 15.85 15.10 -27.02
CA ASN A 311 16.08 16.52 -26.69
C ASN A 311 14.86 17.41 -26.99
N SER A 312 13.97 17.03 -27.90
CA SER A 312 12.73 17.78 -28.14
C SER A 312 11.81 17.86 -26.91
N ILE A 313 12.07 17.10 -25.85
CA ILE A 313 11.38 17.30 -24.57
C ILE A 313 11.55 18.73 -24.04
N LEU A 314 12.67 19.38 -24.34
CA LEU A 314 12.98 20.74 -23.91
C LEU A 314 12.13 21.80 -24.61
N ASP A 315 11.44 21.44 -25.69
CA ASP A 315 10.50 22.31 -26.41
C ASP A 315 9.13 22.40 -25.71
N LEU A 316 8.89 21.57 -24.69
CA LEU A 316 7.62 21.47 -23.97
C LEU A 316 7.57 22.46 -22.78
N GLU A 317 7.53 23.76 -23.09
CA GLU A 317 7.58 24.83 -22.08
C GLU A 317 6.40 24.79 -21.08
N GLU A 318 5.25 24.26 -21.50
CA GLU A 318 4.03 24.10 -20.69
C GLU A 318 3.97 22.79 -19.89
N LEU A 319 5.01 21.94 -19.97
CA LEU A 319 4.99 20.63 -19.31
C LEU A 319 4.98 20.76 -17.79
N GLU A 320 3.90 20.30 -17.16
CA GLU A 320 3.71 20.31 -15.71
C GLU A 320 4.06 18.98 -15.05
N ALA A 321 3.88 17.86 -15.75
CA ALA A 321 4.18 16.52 -15.22
C ALA A 321 4.98 15.66 -16.20
N LEU A 322 6.17 15.25 -15.77
CA LEU A 322 7.03 14.32 -16.48
C LEU A 322 7.19 13.02 -15.67
N LEU A 323 6.46 11.98 -16.10
CA LEU A 323 6.38 10.72 -15.36
C LEU A 323 7.19 9.62 -16.06
N LEU A 324 8.42 9.38 -15.59
CA LEU A 324 9.39 8.42 -16.14
C LEU A 324 9.58 7.19 -15.25
N GLY A 325 8.80 7.08 -14.18
CA GLY A 325 8.97 6.03 -13.19
C GLY A 325 8.94 4.62 -13.79
N GLY A 326 9.90 3.76 -13.43
CA GLY A 326 9.97 2.37 -13.88
C GLY A 326 10.60 2.20 -15.26
N CYS A 327 11.14 3.26 -15.86
CA CYS A 327 11.99 3.17 -17.05
C CYS A 327 13.38 2.65 -16.66
N LEU A 328 13.48 1.35 -16.38
CA LEU A 328 14.69 0.72 -15.82
C LEU A 328 15.96 0.85 -16.69
N ARG A 329 15.80 1.12 -18.00
CA ARG A 329 16.91 1.32 -18.95
C ARG A 329 17.32 2.78 -19.12
N LEU A 330 16.57 3.72 -18.56
CA LEU A 330 16.83 5.15 -18.68
C LEU A 330 17.98 5.53 -17.74
N GLU A 331 19.16 5.76 -18.28
CA GLU A 331 20.37 6.08 -17.50
C GLU A 331 20.63 7.59 -17.36
N SER A 332 20.05 8.40 -18.24
CA SER A 332 20.18 9.86 -18.23
C SER A 332 18.97 10.54 -18.88
N VAL A 333 18.72 11.78 -18.50
CA VAL A 333 17.77 12.69 -19.17
C VAL A 333 18.48 13.98 -19.57
N PRO A 334 18.01 14.71 -20.60
CA PRO A 334 18.57 16.00 -20.94
C PRO A 334 18.40 17.00 -19.78
N PRO A 335 19.17 18.11 -19.74
CA PRO A 335 19.06 19.11 -18.68
C PRO A 335 17.69 19.77 -18.67
N LEU A 336 16.86 19.44 -17.68
CA LEU A 336 15.44 19.79 -17.66
C LEU A 336 15.18 21.26 -17.31
N GLY A 337 16.21 22.07 -17.08
CA GLY A 337 16.08 23.42 -16.52
C GLY A 337 15.23 24.42 -17.33
N ASN A 338 14.92 24.12 -18.60
CA ASN A 338 14.03 24.93 -19.43
C ASN A 338 12.53 24.67 -19.15
N LEU A 339 12.18 23.55 -18.52
CA LEU A 339 10.79 23.16 -18.24
C LEU A 339 10.25 23.91 -17.01
N LYS A 340 10.13 25.24 -17.11
CA LYS A 340 9.79 26.12 -15.98
C LYS A 340 8.38 25.87 -15.42
N ALA A 341 7.47 25.30 -16.20
CA ALA A 341 6.14 24.91 -15.75
C ALA A 341 6.13 23.61 -14.91
N LEU A 342 7.22 22.84 -14.88
CA LEU A 342 7.23 21.50 -14.28
C LEU A 342 6.94 21.54 -12.78
N LYS A 343 5.86 20.85 -12.38
CA LYS A 343 5.38 20.68 -11.00
C LYS A 343 5.67 19.28 -10.46
N GLU A 344 5.66 18.26 -11.32
CA GLU A 344 5.83 16.85 -10.94
C GLU A 344 6.92 16.17 -11.81
N LEU A 345 7.98 15.67 -11.17
CA LEU A 345 9.04 14.91 -11.82
C LEU A 345 9.23 13.55 -11.13
N ASP A 346 8.91 12.47 -11.85
CA ASP A 346 9.06 11.10 -11.37
C ASP A 346 10.17 10.37 -12.14
N LEU A 347 11.32 10.21 -11.48
CA LEU A 347 12.48 9.44 -11.90
C LEU A 347 12.62 8.12 -11.10
N SER A 348 11.59 7.70 -10.38
CA SER A 348 11.61 6.50 -9.55
C SER A 348 11.88 5.24 -10.37
N TYR A 349 12.64 4.29 -9.85
CA TYR A 349 12.92 3.00 -10.49
C TYR A 349 13.48 3.16 -11.92
N THR A 350 14.29 4.21 -12.17
CA THR A 350 15.05 4.41 -13.40
C THR A 350 16.51 3.97 -13.23
N GLY A 351 17.26 3.83 -14.32
CA GLY A 351 18.70 3.55 -14.29
C GLY A 351 19.58 4.77 -14.01
N ILE A 352 18.98 5.92 -13.66
CA ILE A 352 19.69 7.18 -13.43
C ILE A 352 20.56 7.08 -12.18
N LYS A 353 21.83 7.47 -12.32
CA LYS A 353 22.84 7.38 -11.25
C LYS A 353 23.02 8.68 -10.46
N GLU A 354 22.70 9.81 -11.06
CA GLU A 354 22.83 11.13 -10.44
C GLU A 354 21.61 11.97 -10.83
N ILE A 355 21.10 12.79 -9.91
CA ILE A 355 20.00 13.72 -10.23
C ILE A 355 20.46 14.62 -11.39
N PRO A 356 19.66 14.74 -12.48
CA PRO A 356 20.06 15.49 -13.65
C PRO A 356 20.24 16.98 -13.35
N ARG A 357 21.25 17.60 -13.97
CA ARG A 357 21.46 19.05 -13.89
C ARG A 357 20.27 19.82 -14.46
N GLY A 358 20.06 21.04 -13.96
CA GLY A 358 18.94 21.89 -14.33
C GLY A 358 17.71 21.70 -13.43
N VAL A 359 17.65 20.65 -12.60
CA VAL A 359 16.58 20.46 -11.60
C VAL A 359 16.54 21.62 -10.61
N GLU A 360 17.69 22.16 -10.22
CA GLU A 360 17.84 23.34 -9.35
C GLU A 360 17.14 24.59 -9.93
N SER A 361 16.92 24.62 -11.25
CA SER A 361 16.29 25.73 -11.95
C SER A 361 14.77 25.58 -12.10
N LEU A 362 14.18 24.50 -11.59
CA LEU A 362 12.74 24.18 -11.67
C LEU A 362 11.96 24.76 -10.48
N THR A 363 11.85 26.08 -10.40
CA THR A 363 11.28 26.78 -9.24
C THR A 363 9.81 26.45 -8.94
N ASN A 364 9.06 25.95 -9.93
CA ASN A 364 7.67 25.52 -9.75
C ASN A 364 7.54 24.05 -9.32
N LEU A 365 8.64 23.30 -9.28
CA LEU A 365 8.63 21.89 -8.92
C LEU A 365 8.08 21.73 -7.50
N LYS A 366 7.05 20.89 -7.38
CA LYS A 366 6.41 20.53 -6.11
C LYS A 366 6.78 19.13 -5.68
N CYS A 367 7.11 18.25 -6.62
CA CYS A 367 7.33 16.84 -6.35
C CYS A 367 8.49 16.30 -7.15
N LEU A 368 9.42 15.69 -6.43
CA LEU A 368 10.57 15.00 -7.00
C LEU A 368 10.64 13.60 -6.41
N ASP A 369 10.41 12.60 -7.24
CA ASP A 369 10.59 11.19 -6.88
C ASP A 369 11.80 10.60 -7.59
N THR A 370 12.77 10.14 -6.82
CA THR A 370 14.03 9.56 -7.31
C THR A 370 14.35 8.22 -6.66
N ILE A 371 13.37 7.59 -6.01
CA ILE A 371 13.57 6.26 -5.37
C ILE A 371 14.04 5.28 -6.44
N SER A 372 15.31 4.89 -6.42
CA SER A 372 15.92 3.95 -7.36
C SER A 372 17.02 3.13 -6.68
N PHE A 373 17.24 1.91 -7.15
CA PHE A 373 18.37 1.09 -6.72
C PHE A 373 19.71 1.52 -7.35
N TYR A 374 19.68 2.45 -8.32
CA TYR A 374 20.85 2.87 -9.09
C TYR A 374 21.33 4.30 -8.80
N LEU A 375 20.55 5.09 -8.05
CA LEU A 375 20.95 6.45 -7.71
C LEU A 375 22.11 6.38 -6.71
N GLU A 376 23.26 6.95 -7.08
CA GLU A 376 24.52 6.88 -6.34
C GLU A 376 24.93 8.24 -5.76
N LYS A 377 24.50 9.36 -6.37
CA LYS A 377 24.88 10.70 -5.91
C LYS A 377 23.75 11.73 -5.99
N ILE A 378 23.78 12.64 -5.02
CA ILE A 378 23.01 13.87 -4.99
C ILE A 378 24.02 15.01 -5.18
N PRO A 379 24.04 15.69 -6.34
CA PRO A 379 24.92 16.83 -6.57
C PRO A 379 24.67 17.95 -5.55
N THR A 380 25.73 18.61 -5.08
CA THR A 380 25.61 19.73 -4.13
C THR A 380 24.87 20.91 -4.76
N GLY A 381 23.92 21.47 -4.03
CA GLY A 381 23.08 22.58 -4.44
C GLY A 381 21.88 22.20 -5.32
N ILE A 382 21.68 20.91 -5.63
CA ILE A 382 20.68 20.50 -6.63
C ILE A 382 19.24 20.72 -6.16
N LEU A 383 18.99 20.67 -4.85
CA LEU A 383 17.67 20.91 -4.26
C LEU A 383 17.54 22.31 -3.65
N GLN A 384 18.64 23.05 -3.56
CA GLN A 384 18.65 24.40 -2.99
C GLN A 384 17.82 25.35 -3.85
N GLY A 385 16.96 26.14 -3.21
CA GLY A 385 16.08 27.08 -3.90
C GLY A 385 14.75 26.49 -4.40
N LEU A 386 14.55 25.18 -4.30
CA LEU A 386 13.27 24.55 -4.61
C LEU A 386 12.27 24.71 -3.45
N SER A 387 10.98 24.68 -3.78
CA SER A 387 9.87 24.73 -2.83
C SER A 387 9.01 23.47 -2.93
N LEU A 388 9.64 22.31 -2.68
CA LEU A 388 9.02 20.99 -2.78
C LEU A 388 7.99 20.73 -1.68
N GLN A 389 6.91 20.05 -2.04
CA GLN A 389 5.89 19.47 -1.17
C GLN A 389 6.10 17.97 -0.94
N ARG A 390 6.65 17.25 -1.94
CA ARG A 390 7.08 15.84 -1.81
C ARG A 390 8.51 15.68 -2.29
N LEU A 391 9.28 14.93 -1.52
CA LEU A 391 10.63 14.53 -1.89
C LEU A 391 10.85 13.06 -1.50
N SER A 392 11.27 12.26 -2.46
CA SER A 392 11.59 10.85 -2.20
C SER A 392 12.91 10.42 -2.83
N PHE A 393 13.70 9.74 -2.01
CA PHE A 393 15.04 9.23 -2.29
C PHE A 393 15.18 7.77 -1.85
N PRO A 394 16.15 7.04 -2.42
CA PRO A 394 16.53 5.73 -1.92
C PRO A 394 16.85 5.82 -0.42
N THR A 395 16.19 5.00 0.38
CA THR A 395 16.29 5.02 1.84
C THR A 395 17.58 4.36 2.35
N ASP A 396 18.45 3.89 1.46
CA ASP A 396 19.82 3.43 1.70
C ASP A 396 20.88 4.51 1.36
N MET A 397 20.44 5.65 0.83
CA MET A 397 21.24 6.85 0.63
C MET A 397 20.99 7.88 1.73
N SER A 398 22.04 8.53 2.19
CA SER A 398 21.94 9.66 3.12
C SER A 398 21.91 10.99 2.35
N ILE A 399 20.89 11.80 2.60
CA ILE A 399 20.80 13.16 2.06
C ILE A 399 21.57 14.15 2.96
N PRO A 400 22.41 15.02 2.39
CA PRO A 400 23.02 16.11 3.13
C PRO A 400 21.96 17.08 3.66
N ILE A 401 22.16 17.61 4.87
CA ILE A 401 21.21 18.52 5.50
C ILE A 401 21.04 19.82 4.71
N GLU A 402 22.10 20.29 4.04
CA GLU A 402 22.13 21.52 3.25
C GLU A 402 21.17 21.45 2.05
N GLU A 403 20.85 20.25 1.54
CA GLU A 403 19.91 20.07 0.44
C GLU A 403 18.44 20.17 0.89
N VAL A 404 18.13 19.80 2.14
CA VAL A 404 16.75 19.68 2.61
C VAL A 404 16.35 20.72 3.66
N ALA A 405 17.30 21.38 4.31
CA ALA A 405 17.03 22.40 5.33
C ALA A 405 16.24 23.60 4.78
N GLY A 406 16.40 23.92 3.49
CA GLY A 406 15.67 24.98 2.80
C GLY A 406 14.24 24.62 2.37
N LEU A 407 13.86 23.33 2.40
CA LEU A 407 12.58 22.85 1.87
C LEU A 407 11.44 23.03 2.89
N LYS A 408 11.06 24.29 3.13
CA LYS A 408 10.10 24.67 4.18
C LYS A 408 8.66 24.20 3.92
N GLN A 409 8.32 23.89 2.66
CA GLN A 409 6.96 23.50 2.25
C GLN A 409 6.77 21.97 2.17
N LEU A 410 7.74 21.19 2.67
CA LEU A 410 7.74 19.74 2.51
C LEU A 410 6.70 19.06 3.40
N GLU A 411 5.67 18.48 2.80
CA GLU A 411 4.60 17.72 3.45
C GLU A 411 4.86 16.21 3.44
N GLU A 412 5.66 15.73 2.49
CA GLU A 412 5.99 14.31 2.34
C GLU A 412 7.48 14.08 2.12
N PHE A 413 8.08 13.18 2.90
CA PHE A 413 9.53 12.91 2.82
C PHE A 413 9.88 11.43 2.98
N TYR A 414 10.55 10.88 1.98
CA TYR A 414 11.06 9.50 2.01
C TYR A 414 12.56 9.55 1.73
N GLY A 415 13.38 9.07 2.65
CA GLY A 415 14.83 9.14 2.48
C GLY A 415 15.55 8.84 3.78
N GLY A 416 16.85 9.15 3.85
CA GLY A 416 17.58 8.99 5.09
C GLY A 416 18.64 10.03 5.35
N PHE A 417 19.04 10.15 6.60
CA PHE A 417 20.08 11.03 7.10
C PHE A 417 21.27 10.21 7.57
N ARG A 418 22.48 10.75 7.39
CA ARG A 418 23.70 10.06 7.81
C ARG A 418 23.79 9.96 9.34
N SER A 419 23.34 10.99 10.04
CA SER A 419 23.43 11.08 11.49
C SER A 419 22.15 11.61 12.11
N MET A 420 21.97 11.34 13.41
CA MET A 420 20.86 11.89 14.19
C MET A 420 20.94 13.42 14.28
N HIS A 421 22.14 14.00 14.30
CA HIS A 421 22.34 15.45 14.31
C HIS A 421 21.71 16.11 13.07
N ASP A 422 21.97 15.57 11.87
CA ASP A 422 21.41 16.09 10.61
C ASP A 422 19.88 15.98 10.58
N PHE A 423 19.35 14.84 11.06
CA PHE A 423 17.92 14.65 11.21
C PHE A 423 17.29 15.67 12.18
N ASN A 424 17.91 15.92 13.32
CA ASN A 424 17.44 16.92 14.28
C ASN A 424 17.49 18.33 13.70
N LEU A 425 18.55 18.69 12.97
CA LEU A 425 18.63 19.96 12.25
C LEU A 425 17.51 20.08 11.22
N PHE A 426 17.22 19.01 10.48
CA PHE A 426 16.09 18.97 9.55
C PHE A 426 14.79 19.26 10.29
N MET A 427 14.50 18.56 11.38
CA MET A 427 13.28 18.75 12.16
C MET A 427 13.18 20.17 12.76
N LYS A 428 14.27 20.74 13.29
CA LYS A 428 14.32 22.13 13.81
C LYS A 428 14.13 23.18 12.73
N SER A 429 14.58 22.90 11.51
CA SER A 429 14.49 23.85 10.40
C SER A 429 13.06 24.00 9.85
N ARG A 430 12.15 23.06 10.15
CA ARG A 430 10.81 23.04 9.58
C ARG A 430 9.90 24.11 10.21
N PRO A 431 9.01 24.75 9.42
CA PRO A 431 7.99 25.63 9.96
C PRO A 431 6.99 24.89 10.84
N SER A 432 6.44 25.56 11.86
CA SER A 432 5.44 24.98 12.77
C SER A 432 4.07 24.77 12.12
N ASP A 433 3.76 25.53 11.07
CA ASP A 433 2.50 25.49 10.33
C ASP A 433 2.47 24.41 9.22
N VAL A 434 3.63 23.88 8.81
CA VAL A 434 3.75 22.86 7.77
C VAL A 434 4.01 21.48 8.37
N LYS A 435 2.95 20.67 8.46
CA LYS A 435 3.01 19.31 8.99
C LYS A 435 3.61 18.33 7.98
N LEU A 436 4.40 17.37 8.48
CA LEU A 436 4.86 16.23 7.70
C LEU A 436 3.78 15.13 7.76
N ASN A 437 3.02 14.98 6.68
CA ASN A 437 1.84 14.13 6.64
C ASN A 437 2.20 12.66 6.39
N PHE A 438 3.17 12.42 5.52
CA PHE A 438 3.65 11.07 5.19
C PHE A 438 5.17 11.05 5.12
N PHE A 439 5.78 10.06 5.75
CA PHE A 439 7.23 9.95 5.77
C PHE A 439 7.74 8.54 6.08
N GLN A 440 8.87 8.22 5.47
CA GLN A 440 9.73 7.11 5.89
C GLN A 440 11.16 7.63 5.97
N ILE A 441 11.64 7.85 7.19
CA ILE A 441 12.94 8.45 7.45
C ILE A 441 13.86 7.39 8.01
N VAL A 442 14.99 7.15 7.36
CA VAL A 442 16.05 6.30 7.87
C VAL A 442 17.17 7.17 8.42
N ILE A 443 17.74 6.81 9.56
CA ILE A 443 18.88 7.49 10.17
C ILE A 443 20.00 6.45 10.29
N GLY A 444 21.25 6.84 10.00
CA GLY A 444 22.41 5.96 10.09
C GLY A 444 22.68 5.11 8.84
N ASN A 445 23.56 4.13 8.97
CA ASN A 445 24.05 3.29 7.87
C ASN A 445 23.27 1.98 7.75
N ARG A 446 22.67 1.76 6.58
CA ARG A 446 21.65 0.73 6.38
C ARG A 446 22.16 -0.61 5.85
N LYS A 447 23.42 -0.99 6.09
CA LYS A 447 24.01 -2.17 5.42
C LYS A 447 23.30 -3.51 5.67
N ASN A 448 22.33 -3.64 6.59
CA ASN A 448 21.60 -4.90 6.84
C ASN A 448 20.11 -4.74 7.29
N VAL A 449 19.44 -3.60 7.05
CA VAL A 449 18.04 -3.43 7.51
C VAL A 449 17.05 -3.63 6.36
N TYR A 450 16.32 -4.76 6.38
CA TYR A 450 15.14 -5.00 5.54
C TYR A 450 14.01 -4.06 5.94
N VAL A 451 14.05 -2.82 5.48
CA VAL A 451 12.85 -1.97 5.45
C VAL A 451 12.07 -2.37 4.22
N HIS A 452 10.77 -2.64 4.41
CA HIS A 452 9.83 -2.81 3.31
C HIS A 452 9.97 -1.61 2.38
N ASN A 453 10.58 -1.81 1.21
CA ASN A 453 10.70 -0.75 0.21
C ASN A 453 9.28 -0.45 -0.27
N PRO A 454 8.73 0.76 -0.05
CA PRO A 454 7.35 1.05 -0.39
C PRO A 454 7.27 1.13 -1.92
N GLY A 455 6.99 0.00 -2.56
CA GLY A 455 6.55 -0.03 -3.95
C GLY A 455 5.27 0.80 -4.10
N ARG A 456 5.22 1.61 -5.17
CA ARG A 456 4.13 2.35 -5.87
C ARG A 456 2.67 2.42 -5.33
N GLY A 457 2.35 2.16 -4.07
CA GLY A 457 0.96 2.02 -3.62
C GLY A 457 0.67 2.20 -2.14
N TYR A 458 1.59 2.71 -1.32
CA TYR A 458 1.31 3.00 0.08
C TYR A 458 1.52 4.49 0.40
N PHE A 459 0.54 5.30 0.00
CA PHE A 459 0.26 6.56 0.69
C PHE A 459 -0.16 6.20 2.12
N GLY A 460 0.52 6.74 3.15
CA GLY A 460 0.13 6.46 4.54
C GLY A 460 1.24 6.10 5.51
N VAL A 461 2.48 5.87 5.05
CA VAL A 461 3.57 5.51 5.97
C VAL A 461 4.00 6.73 6.77
N LYS A 462 4.10 6.58 8.10
CA LYS A 462 4.66 7.58 9.03
C LYS A 462 5.64 6.90 9.97
N SER A 463 6.84 6.63 9.46
CA SER A 463 7.84 5.82 10.17
C SER A 463 9.21 6.48 10.25
N VAL A 464 9.87 6.29 11.39
CA VAL A 464 11.28 6.64 11.58
C VAL A 464 12.06 5.38 11.95
N ILE A 465 13.19 5.19 11.29
CA ILE A 465 14.01 3.98 11.38
C ILE A 465 15.43 4.40 11.75
N PHE A 466 15.89 3.99 12.92
CA PHE A 466 17.25 4.19 13.39
C PHE A 466 18.05 2.93 13.09
N SER A 467 19.09 3.05 12.26
CA SER A 467 19.96 1.94 11.85
C SER A 467 21.35 2.06 12.46
N ASN A 468 22.28 1.16 12.11
CA ASN A 468 23.65 1.16 12.63
C ASN A 468 24.28 2.56 12.58
N ASP A 469 25.06 2.88 13.61
CA ASP A 469 25.81 4.13 13.73
C ASP A 469 24.92 5.39 13.83
N SER A 470 23.59 5.25 14.01
CA SER A 470 22.70 6.41 14.21
C SER A 470 23.05 7.22 15.47
N LEU A 471 23.50 6.54 16.53
CA LEU A 471 23.73 7.11 17.87
C LEU A 471 25.16 6.84 18.38
N GLU A 472 26.20 6.98 17.54
CA GLU A 472 27.62 6.71 17.88
C GLU A 472 28.08 7.24 19.26
N GLU A 473 28.98 6.49 19.92
CA GLU A 473 29.51 6.79 21.25
C GLU A 473 30.28 8.11 21.32
N GLY A 474 30.07 8.88 22.40
CA GLY A 474 30.75 10.16 22.66
C GLY A 474 29.96 11.43 22.33
N LYS A 475 28.84 11.32 21.58
CA LYS A 475 27.91 12.45 21.30
C LYS A 475 26.59 12.41 22.08
N ARG A 476 26.40 11.41 22.95
CA ARG A 476 25.15 11.08 23.68
C ARG A 476 24.74 12.00 24.82
N GLY A 477 25.12 13.27 24.79
CA GLY A 477 24.84 14.19 25.89
C GLY A 477 24.24 15.53 25.51
N LYS A 478 24.00 15.84 24.22
CA LYS A 478 23.60 17.20 23.81
C LYS A 478 22.37 17.30 22.92
N ASP A 479 22.08 16.32 22.07
CA ASP A 479 20.97 16.41 21.12
C ASP A 479 19.85 15.42 21.51
N LYS A 480 18.76 15.93 22.10
CA LYS A 480 17.53 15.15 22.34
C LYS A 480 16.92 14.70 21.00
N ILE A 481 16.44 13.46 20.88
CA ILE A 481 15.79 12.98 19.65
C ILE A 481 14.50 13.77 19.39
N MET A 482 14.37 14.36 18.20
CA MET A 482 13.18 15.13 17.81
C MET A 482 12.33 14.36 16.80
N LEU A 483 11.27 13.69 17.26
CA LEU A 483 10.36 12.94 16.40
C LEU A 483 9.31 13.86 15.76
N PRO A 484 8.79 13.52 14.56
CA PRO A 484 7.59 14.16 14.03
C PRO A 484 6.38 13.88 14.94
N GLN A 485 5.50 14.87 15.11
CA GLN A 485 4.37 14.81 16.05
C GLN A 485 3.42 13.63 15.83
N ASN A 486 3.26 13.19 14.58
CA ASN A 486 2.30 12.18 14.12
C ASN A 486 2.99 10.87 13.69
N VAL A 487 4.11 10.50 14.33
CA VAL A 487 4.80 9.24 14.01
C VAL A 487 3.98 8.02 14.44
N ASP A 488 3.68 7.14 13.48
CA ASP A 488 2.88 5.93 13.72
C ASP A 488 3.77 4.72 14.02
N SER A 489 5.03 4.70 13.52
CA SER A 489 5.93 3.56 13.69
C SER A 489 7.39 3.95 13.93
N LEU A 490 8.03 3.31 14.92
CA LEU A 490 9.45 3.44 15.21
C LEU A 490 10.17 2.09 15.09
N TYR A 491 11.33 2.11 14.45
CA TYR A 491 12.17 0.94 14.28
C TYR A 491 13.60 1.26 14.69
N PHE A 492 14.22 0.41 15.50
CA PHE A 492 15.61 0.51 15.93
C PHE A 492 16.33 -0.78 15.56
N CYS A 493 17.47 -0.66 14.88
CA CYS A 493 18.29 -1.79 14.44
C CYS A 493 19.76 -1.50 14.68
N ALA A 494 20.34 -2.11 15.73
CA ALA A 494 21.71 -1.86 16.19
C ALA A 494 22.06 -0.36 16.20
N SER A 495 21.08 0.47 16.54
CA SER A 495 21.17 1.92 16.57
C SER A 495 22.01 2.39 17.75
N GLY A 496 22.15 1.52 18.75
CA GLY A 496 23.03 1.66 19.89
C GLY A 496 22.30 2.10 21.16
N LEU A 497 20.97 2.14 21.21
CA LEU A 497 20.18 2.67 22.33
C LEU A 497 20.77 2.39 23.73
N CYS A 498 20.51 3.27 24.69
CA CYS A 498 20.91 3.12 26.08
C CYS A 498 20.23 1.90 26.74
N SER A 499 20.41 1.75 28.05
CA SER A 499 19.83 0.62 28.79
C SER A 499 18.31 0.60 28.81
N CYS A 500 17.65 1.72 28.50
CA CYS A 500 16.20 1.88 28.45
C CYS A 500 15.81 2.74 27.25
N LEU A 501 14.77 2.34 26.50
CA LEU A 501 14.30 3.07 25.32
C LEU A 501 13.82 4.50 25.66
N PHE A 502 13.21 4.68 26.83
CA PHE A 502 12.67 5.97 27.25
C PHE A 502 13.72 7.01 27.63
N ASP A 503 14.89 6.56 28.11
CA ASP A 503 15.99 7.47 28.45
C ASP A 503 16.43 8.26 27.20
N ASP A 504 16.40 7.61 26.04
CA ASP A 504 16.81 8.22 24.77
C ASP A 504 15.69 9.07 24.11
N ILE A 505 14.40 8.81 24.41
CA ILE A 505 13.26 9.43 23.73
C ILE A 505 12.21 9.92 24.75
N GLN A 506 12.55 11.00 25.46
CA GLN A 506 11.63 11.65 26.39
C GLN A 506 10.29 12.07 25.75
N GLN A 507 10.24 12.32 24.43
CA GLN A 507 9.00 12.65 23.71
C GLN A 507 7.95 11.53 23.74
N LEU A 508 8.33 10.28 24.01
CA LEU A 508 7.38 9.18 24.19
C LEU A 508 6.51 9.34 25.45
N PHE A 509 6.94 10.17 26.42
CA PHE A 509 6.10 10.60 27.54
C PHE A 509 5.05 11.64 27.12
N SER A 510 5.31 12.42 26.07
CA SER A 510 4.50 13.58 25.67
C SER A 510 3.30 13.26 24.78
N GLY A 511 2.84 12.01 24.75
CA GLY A 511 1.59 11.64 24.06
C GLY A 511 1.70 11.44 22.54
N THR A 512 2.78 10.83 22.05
CA THR A 512 2.83 10.37 20.64
C THR A 512 1.79 9.27 20.40
N GLU A 513 0.97 9.36 19.35
CA GLU A 513 0.02 8.31 18.89
C GLU A 513 0.74 7.10 18.25
N LEU A 514 1.87 6.67 18.85
CA LEU A 514 2.72 5.61 18.34
C LEU A 514 1.98 4.27 18.37
N LYS A 515 1.83 3.63 17.21
CA LYS A 515 1.14 2.34 17.06
C LYS A 515 2.09 1.16 17.02
N THR A 516 3.28 1.31 16.44
CA THR A 516 4.23 0.22 16.26
C THR A 516 5.62 0.60 16.74
N CYS A 517 6.23 -0.25 17.56
CA CYS A 517 7.63 -0.11 17.98
C CYS A 517 8.37 -1.44 17.76
N SER A 518 9.53 -1.38 17.12
CA SER A 518 10.39 -2.55 16.90
C SER A 518 11.82 -2.26 17.34
N LEU A 519 12.36 -3.11 18.21
CA LEU A 519 13.76 -3.10 18.63
C LEU A 519 14.45 -4.36 18.11
N SER A 520 15.59 -4.19 17.44
CA SER A 520 16.35 -5.31 16.89
C SER A 520 17.86 -5.13 17.07
N ASN A 521 18.56 -6.21 17.43
CA ASN A 521 20.03 -6.25 17.55
C ASN A 521 20.60 -5.17 18.49
N GLU A 522 19.88 -4.80 19.56
CA GLU A 522 20.35 -3.81 20.53
C GLU A 522 21.02 -4.52 21.71
N GLU A 523 22.34 -4.35 21.84
CA GLU A 523 23.10 -5.03 22.89
C GLU A 523 22.87 -4.41 24.28
N ARG A 524 22.61 -3.12 24.38
CA ARG A 524 22.56 -2.40 25.66
C ARG A 524 21.18 -2.38 26.30
N ILE A 525 20.12 -2.53 25.51
CA ILE A 525 18.74 -2.45 25.99
C ILE A 525 18.50 -3.55 27.02
N VAL A 526 18.16 -3.12 28.23
CA VAL A 526 17.81 -3.96 29.37
C VAL A 526 16.29 -3.96 29.58
N CYS A 527 15.64 -2.80 29.43
CA CYS A 527 14.19 -2.66 29.58
C CYS A 527 13.59 -1.68 28.56
N ILE A 528 12.26 -1.71 28.44
CA ILE A 528 11.53 -0.73 27.62
C ILE A 528 11.24 0.50 28.45
N VAL A 529 10.62 0.34 29.62
CA VAL A 529 10.24 1.43 30.53
C VAL A 529 10.99 1.30 31.86
N ARG A 530 11.49 2.42 32.38
CA ARG A 530 12.02 2.55 33.74
C ARG A 530 11.06 3.41 34.56
N MET A 531 10.75 2.97 35.78
CA MET A 531 9.95 3.75 36.74
C MET A 531 10.90 4.55 37.63
N PRO A 532 10.79 5.90 37.69
CA PRO A 532 11.77 6.77 38.35
C PRO A 532 11.74 6.71 39.88
N LEU A 533 12.86 7.13 40.50
CA LEU A 533 13.00 7.42 41.94
C LEU A 533 12.28 8.73 42.32
N GLU A 534 11.75 8.82 43.55
CA GLU A 534 11.00 9.98 44.05
C GLU A 534 11.75 11.33 43.92
N GLU A 535 13.09 11.32 43.89
CA GLU A 535 13.92 12.54 43.86
C GLU A 535 14.08 13.19 42.47
N GLU A 536 13.63 12.56 41.38
CA GLU A 536 13.63 13.15 40.01
C GLU A 536 12.27 13.68 39.56
N GLN A 537 11.27 13.75 40.45
CA GLN A 537 10.01 14.42 40.12
C GLN A 537 10.26 15.93 40.01
N PRO A 538 9.98 16.58 38.86
CA PRO A 538 9.97 18.03 38.81
C PRO A 538 8.84 18.49 39.74
N MET A 539 9.21 19.16 40.84
CA MET A 539 8.29 19.95 41.64
C MET A 539 7.61 20.97 40.71
N ALA A 540 6.42 20.64 40.23
CA ALA A 540 5.51 21.57 39.61
C ALA A 540 4.19 21.46 40.36
N GLU A 541 3.77 22.61 40.85
CA GLU A 541 2.60 22.85 41.68
C GLU A 541 1.32 22.30 41.05
N GLU A 542 0.36 22.06 41.94
CA GLU A 542 -1.01 21.63 41.70
C GLU A 542 -1.68 22.36 40.53
N GLU A 543 -1.60 21.84 39.31
CA GLU A 543 -2.54 22.20 38.24
C GLU A 543 -2.67 21.06 37.21
N GLN A 544 -3.86 20.44 37.22
CA GLN A 544 -4.40 19.54 36.18
C GLN A 544 -3.65 18.23 35.92
N GLN A 545 -4.09 17.20 36.66
CA GLN A 545 -4.05 15.79 36.28
C GLN A 545 -4.75 15.53 34.93
N SER A 546 -4.09 15.90 33.83
CA SER A 546 -4.21 15.24 32.52
C SER A 546 -2.91 14.53 32.16
N SER A 547 -2.27 13.94 33.18
CA SER A 547 -0.97 13.25 33.15
C SER A 547 -0.87 12.20 32.04
N LEU A 548 -0.48 12.67 30.85
CA LEU A 548 0.44 12.09 29.87
C LEU A 548 0.78 10.60 30.09
N MET A 549 0.17 9.73 29.29
CA MET A 549 0.30 8.27 29.40
C MET A 549 1.30 7.71 28.38
N PRO A 550 2.45 7.16 28.81
CA PRO A 550 3.44 6.60 27.89
C PRO A 550 2.90 5.34 27.17
N LEU A 551 3.09 5.26 25.84
CA LEU A 551 2.76 4.11 24.98
C LEU A 551 1.32 3.59 25.07
N HIS A 552 0.37 4.43 25.48
CA HIS A 552 -1.05 4.07 25.58
C HIS A 552 -1.64 3.53 24.27
N TYR A 553 -1.26 4.14 23.15
CA TYR A 553 -1.73 3.82 21.79
C TYR A 553 -0.94 2.71 21.09
N LEU A 554 0.08 2.15 21.74
CA LEU A 554 0.94 1.14 21.13
C LEU A 554 0.15 -0.15 20.89
N GLU A 555 0.02 -0.55 19.63
CA GLU A 555 -0.67 -1.77 19.20
C GLU A 555 0.32 -2.93 19.02
N ASP A 556 1.54 -2.64 18.56
CA ASP A 556 2.54 -3.65 18.19
C ASP A 556 3.88 -3.37 18.86
N LEU A 557 4.38 -4.33 19.65
CA LEU A 557 5.72 -4.31 20.22
C LEU A 557 6.53 -5.54 19.78
N ASN A 558 7.62 -5.30 19.07
CA ASN A 558 8.48 -6.33 18.50
C ASN A 558 9.91 -6.22 19.06
N LEU A 559 10.40 -7.26 19.69
CA LEU A 559 11.70 -7.30 20.37
C LEU A 559 12.54 -8.47 19.83
N TYR A 560 13.61 -8.16 19.11
CA TYR A 560 14.38 -9.16 18.36
C TYR A 560 15.88 -9.07 18.69
N GLU A 561 16.49 -10.22 19.00
CA GLU A 561 17.92 -10.35 19.26
C GLU A 561 18.43 -9.31 20.29
N LEU A 562 17.79 -9.27 21.46
CA LEU A 562 18.18 -8.38 22.57
C LEU A 562 18.91 -9.20 23.65
N PRO A 563 20.25 -9.32 23.61
CA PRO A 563 20.99 -10.26 24.46
C PRO A 563 20.94 -9.88 25.94
N ASN A 564 20.84 -8.59 26.27
CA ASN A 564 20.83 -8.10 27.65
C ASN A 564 19.43 -7.72 28.17
N PHE A 565 18.38 -7.97 27.41
CA PHE A 565 17.01 -7.63 27.79
C PHE A 565 16.52 -8.49 28.97
N ILE A 566 16.07 -7.83 30.04
CA ILE A 566 15.65 -8.44 31.30
C ILE A 566 14.12 -8.39 31.48
N GLY A 567 13.43 -7.38 30.94
CA GLY A 567 11.98 -7.28 31.04
C GLY A 567 11.40 -6.02 30.40
N LEU A 568 10.08 -5.97 30.22
CA LEU A 568 9.40 -4.79 29.65
C LEU A 568 9.50 -3.56 30.56
N ILE A 569 9.33 -3.77 31.87
CA ILE A 569 9.33 -2.73 32.89
C ILE A 569 10.42 -3.05 33.90
N ARG A 570 11.18 -2.03 34.31
CA ARG A 570 12.12 -2.10 35.42
C ARG A 570 11.73 -1.10 36.48
N TRP A 571 11.58 -1.59 37.71
CA TRP A 571 11.37 -0.78 38.90
C TRP A 571 12.72 -0.45 39.54
N GLU A 572 12.92 0.81 39.90
CA GLU A 572 14.07 1.24 40.71
C GLU A 572 13.74 1.36 42.20
N VAL A 573 12.44 1.40 42.54
CA VAL A 573 11.88 1.44 43.89
C VAL A 573 10.78 0.39 44.00
N ALA A 574 10.41 -0.03 45.21
CA ALA A 574 9.34 -0.99 45.43
C ALA A 574 8.05 -0.60 44.64
N PRO A 575 7.38 -1.55 43.96
CA PRO A 575 6.17 -1.27 43.17
C PRO A 575 5.03 -0.60 43.95
N GLU A 576 5.01 -0.77 45.27
CA GLU A 576 4.09 -0.15 46.22
C GLU A 576 4.22 1.37 46.28
N VAL A 577 5.42 1.90 46.01
CA VAL A 577 5.78 3.32 46.02
C VAL A 577 5.68 3.94 44.61
N ALA A 578 5.90 3.14 43.57
CA ALA A 578 5.81 3.56 42.16
C ALA A 578 4.80 2.70 41.36
N PRO A 579 3.48 2.95 41.51
CA PRO A 579 2.45 2.17 40.83
C PRO A 579 2.49 2.36 39.31
N LEU A 580 2.10 1.32 38.57
CA LEU A 580 2.06 1.39 37.10
C LEU A 580 1.11 2.49 36.61
N PRO A 581 1.52 3.31 35.62
CA PRO A 581 0.61 4.24 34.96
C PRO A 581 -0.61 3.51 34.41
N ARG A 582 -1.81 4.01 34.73
CA ARG A 582 -3.06 3.43 34.22
C ARG A 582 -3.05 3.46 32.69
N GLY A 583 -3.25 2.33 32.04
CA GLY A 583 -3.34 2.29 30.58
C GLY A 583 -2.01 2.19 29.83
N LEU A 584 -0.88 1.97 30.51
CA LEU A 584 0.37 1.56 29.87
C LEU A 584 0.15 0.24 29.09
N PHE A 585 0.47 0.25 27.79
CA PHE A 585 0.23 -0.87 26.86
C PHE A 585 -1.25 -1.29 26.71
N SER A 586 -2.22 -0.43 27.03
CA SER A 586 -3.63 -0.85 27.02
C SER A 586 -4.20 -1.14 25.64
N HIS A 587 -3.66 -0.54 24.58
CA HIS A 587 -4.02 -0.84 23.20
C HIS A 587 -3.17 -1.96 22.57
N LEU A 588 -2.23 -2.55 23.33
CA LEU A 588 -1.31 -3.54 22.79
C LEU A 588 -2.06 -4.78 22.33
N ARG A 589 -1.93 -5.10 21.05
CA ARG A 589 -2.54 -6.25 20.36
C ARG A 589 -1.55 -7.36 20.10
N ARG A 590 -0.30 -7.02 19.76
CA ARG A 590 0.73 -8.00 19.43
C ARG A 590 2.01 -7.72 20.21
N LEU A 591 2.50 -8.76 20.89
CA LEU A 591 3.79 -8.77 21.55
C LEU A 591 4.63 -9.93 21.00
N SER A 592 5.78 -9.61 20.40
CA SER A 592 6.67 -10.58 19.77
C SER A 592 8.08 -10.48 20.33
N LEU A 593 8.62 -11.59 20.82
CA LEU A 593 9.99 -11.73 21.32
C LEU A 593 10.72 -12.84 20.56
N LEU A 594 11.91 -12.54 20.04
CA LEU A 594 12.80 -13.51 19.41
C LEU A 594 14.22 -13.33 19.96
N ARG A 595 14.84 -14.42 20.45
CA ARG A 595 16.26 -14.44 20.86
C ARG A 595 16.62 -13.37 21.90
N CYS A 596 15.76 -13.15 22.91
CA CYS A 596 16.08 -12.28 24.05
C CYS A 596 16.78 -13.11 25.15
N GLY A 597 18.02 -12.75 25.49
CA GLY A 597 18.96 -13.68 26.14
C GLY A 597 18.94 -13.71 27.68
N LYS A 598 18.50 -12.64 28.34
CA LYS A 598 18.56 -12.50 29.81
C LYS A 598 17.20 -12.46 30.51
N ILE A 599 16.11 -12.43 29.75
CA ILE A 599 14.76 -12.33 30.29
C ILE A 599 14.39 -13.62 31.04
N LYS A 600 14.01 -13.47 32.31
CA LYS A 600 13.54 -14.58 33.17
C LYS A 600 12.02 -14.60 33.30
N LYS A 601 11.43 -13.40 33.46
CA LYS A 601 9.98 -13.17 33.56
C LYS A 601 9.58 -12.16 32.49
N LEU A 602 8.57 -12.48 31.66
CA LEU A 602 8.19 -11.59 30.56
C LEU A 602 7.20 -10.48 30.99
N LEU A 603 6.05 -10.88 31.54
CA LEU A 603 4.99 -9.97 31.93
C LEU A 603 4.90 -9.93 33.46
N PRO A 604 5.14 -8.77 34.10
CA PRO A 604 4.79 -8.61 35.50
C PRO A 604 3.27 -8.67 35.66
N ARG A 605 2.81 -9.32 36.72
CA ARG A 605 1.39 -9.59 36.95
C ARG A 605 0.52 -8.32 36.97
N SER A 606 1.03 -7.23 37.53
CA SER A 606 0.37 -5.92 37.57
C SER A 606 0.11 -5.33 36.17
N LEU A 607 0.98 -5.62 35.19
CA LEU A 607 0.80 -5.17 33.80
C LEU A 607 -0.31 -5.95 33.07
N VAL A 608 -0.53 -7.21 33.41
CA VAL A 608 -1.49 -8.08 32.71
C VAL A 608 -2.91 -7.49 32.71
N GLN A 609 -3.29 -6.78 33.77
CA GLN A 609 -4.60 -6.13 33.87
C GLN A 609 -4.81 -5.04 32.80
N ASN A 610 -3.73 -4.40 32.33
CA ASN A 610 -3.80 -3.41 31.27
C ASN A 610 -3.91 -4.04 29.87
N LEU A 611 -3.44 -5.28 29.68
CA LEU A 611 -3.31 -5.97 28.38
C LEU A 611 -4.62 -6.61 27.87
N HIS A 612 -5.76 -5.96 28.10
CA HIS A 612 -7.08 -6.47 27.72
C HIS A 612 -7.30 -6.61 26.20
N ASN A 613 -6.50 -5.90 25.40
CA ASN A 613 -6.53 -5.93 23.93
C ASN A 613 -5.49 -6.86 23.30
N LEU A 614 -4.71 -7.60 24.11
CA LEU A 614 -3.66 -8.45 23.59
C LEU A 614 -4.27 -9.66 22.86
N ASN A 615 -4.05 -9.71 21.56
CA ASN A 615 -4.56 -10.76 20.68
C ASN A 615 -3.51 -11.85 20.42
N GLU A 616 -2.23 -11.45 20.36
CA GLU A 616 -1.14 -12.33 19.94
C GLU A 616 0.10 -12.14 20.81
N LEU A 617 0.58 -13.24 21.40
CA LEU A 617 1.83 -13.32 22.14
C LEU A 617 2.73 -14.38 21.49
N LYS A 618 3.86 -13.94 20.93
CA LYS A 618 4.88 -14.80 20.32
C LYS A 618 6.19 -14.69 21.09
N VAL A 619 6.73 -15.81 21.54
CA VAL A 619 8.03 -15.89 22.21
C VAL A 619 8.83 -17.04 21.61
N THR A 620 10.03 -16.75 21.12
CA THR A 620 10.86 -17.75 20.43
C THR A 620 12.32 -17.61 20.79
N ALA A 621 13.01 -18.72 21.06
CA ALA A 621 14.45 -18.78 21.29
C ALA A 621 14.98 -17.90 22.45
N CYS A 622 14.15 -17.61 23.46
CA CYS A 622 14.56 -16.91 24.69
C CYS A 622 15.06 -17.93 25.72
N ALA A 623 16.38 -18.12 25.79
CA ALA A 623 16.98 -19.26 26.48
C ALA A 623 16.72 -19.30 28.00
N LYS A 624 16.69 -18.14 28.66
CA LYS A 624 16.60 -17.99 30.13
C LYS A 624 15.21 -17.72 30.68
N LEU A 625 14.19 -17.79 29.83
CA LEU A 625 12.83 -17.43 30.23
C LEU A 625 12.22 -18.55 31.07
N GLU A 626 12.00 -18.29 32.36
CA GLU A 626 11.48 -19.22 33.36
C GLU A 626 9.94 -19.12 33.47
N GLU A 627 9.40 -17.90 33.46
CA GLU A 627 7.97 -17.61 33.58
C GLU A 627 7.47 -16.63 32.50
N ILE A 628 6.31 -16.90 31.87
CA ILE A 628 5.68 -15.90 30.97
C ILE A 628 5.05 -14.77 31.77
N ILE A 629 4.28 -15.10 32.80
CA ILE A 629 3.65 -14.16 33.71
C ILE A 629 4.15 -14.47 35.13
N GLY A 630 4.91 -13.55 35.69
CA GLY A 630 5.51 -13.69 37.02
C GLY A 630 5.10 -12.58 37.97
N ASP A 631 5.20 -12.85 39.26
CA ASP A 631 5.07 -11.82 40.30
C ASP A 631 6.26 -10.85 40.24
N GLU A 632 6.03 -9.62 40.72
CA GLU A 632 7.03 -8.55 40.79
C GLU A 632 8.25 -9.03 41.61
N GLU A 633 9.45 -8.58 41.25
CA GLU A 633 10.67 -8.96 41.99
C GLU A 633 10.63 -8.32 43.40
N SER A 634 10.43 -9.14 44.44
CA SER A 634 10.83 -8.80 45.81
C SER A 634 12.04 -9.65 46.19
N ASP A 635 13.14 -9.00 46.59
CA ASP A 635 14.35 -9.66 47.13
C ASP A 635 14.09 -10.37 48.48
N GLU A 636 12.89 -10.22 49.03
CA GLU A 636 12.44 -10.95 50.21
C GLU A 636 11.48 -12.05 49.79
N GLY A 637 11.92 -13.30 49.91
CA GLY A 637 11.21 -14.51 49.51
C GLY A 637 9.92 -14.77 50.29
N PHE A 638 8.89 -13.96 50.03
CA PHE A 638 7.51 -14.24 50.40
C PHE A 638 6.71 -14.67 49.16
N SER A 639 6.54 -15.98 49.00
CA SER A 639 5.52 -16.51 48.10
C SER A 639 4.15 -16.31 48.72
N ALA A 640 3.48 -15.19 48.41
CA ALA A 640 2.05 -15.11 48.64
C ALA A 640 1.38 -16.17 47.76
N GLU A 641 0.73 -17.16 48.38
CA GLU A 641 -0.16 -18.09 47.70
C GLU A 641 -1.26 -17.29 46.99
N SER A 642 -1.06 -17.00 45.71
CA SER A 642 -2.01 -16.20 44.96
C SER A 642 -2.78 -17.12 44.02
N ASN A 643 -3.89 -17.63 44.53
CA ASN A 643 -4.97 -18.28 43.77
C ASN A 643 -5.71 -17.23 42.90
N THR A 644 -4.97 -16.36 42.24
CA THR A 644 -5.47 -15.13 41.66
C THR A 644 -5.72 -15.31 40.18
N VAL A 645 -6.94 -14.94 39.80
CA VAL A 645 -7.43 -15.08 38.44
C VAL A 645 -7.00 -13.84 37.65
N ILE A 646 -6.35 -14.07 36.50
CA ILE A 646 -6.05 -13.02 35.51
C ILE A 646 -6.89 -13.23 34.27
N THR A 647 -7.23 -12.15 33.58
CA THR A 647 -8.08 -12.20 32.38
C THR A 647 -7.35 -11.58 31.19
N LEU A 648 -7.19 -12.35 30.12
CA LEU A 648 -6.69 -11.92 28.81
C LEU A 648 -7.77 -12.24 27.77
N PRO A 649 -8.84 -11.44 27.70
CA PRO A 649 -10.07 -11.84 27.04
C PRO A 649 -9.88 -12.04 25.53
N ARG A 650 -9.05 -11.21 24.88
CA ARG A 650 -8.88 -11.22 23.42
C ARG A 650 -7.70 -12.06 22.92
N LEU A 651 -6.99 -12.78 23.79
CA LEU A 651 -5.82 -13.56 23.38
C LEU A 651 -6.24 -14.76 22.52
N GLU A 652 -5.92 -14.69 21.22
CA GLU A 652 -6.23 -15.70 20.20
C GLU A 652 -5.00 -16.58 19.89
N ILE A 653 -3.80 -15.98 19.88
CA ILE A 653 -2.56 -16.65 19.47
C ILE A 653 -1.54 -16.60 20.61
N LEU A 654 -1.16 -17.77 21.10
CA LEU A 654 -0.01 -17.95 21.99
C LEU A 654 0.99 -18.90 21.32
N TYR A 655 2.15 -18.37 20.92
CA TYR A 655 3.20 -19.13 20.25
C TYR A 655 4.47 -19.13 21.09
N LEU A 656 4.89 -20.30 21.56
CA LEU A 656 6.08 -20.49 22.39
C LEU A 656 6.97 -21.54 21.72
N ALA A 657 8.21 -21.19 21.39
CA ALA A 657 9.15 -22.09 20.70
C ALA A 657 10.60 -21.90 21.18
N GLU A 658 11.37 -22.98 21.23
CA GLU A 658 12.80 -22.95 21.62
C GLU A 658 13.07 -22.27 22.97
N LEU A 659 12.28 -22.60 24.02
CA LEU A 659 12.41 -22.06 25.39
C LEU A 659 12.86 -23.17 26.36
N PRO A 660 14.16 -23.40 26.56
CA PRO A 660 14.67 -24.54 27.31
C PRO A 660 14.49 -24.44 28.84
N GLU A 661 14.44 -23.23 29.40
CA GLU A 661 14.29 -22.99 30.85
C GLU A 661 12.85 -22.63 31.27
N LEU A 662 11.88 -22.67 30.35
CA LEU A 662 10.49 -22.30 30.66
C LEU A 662 9.83 -23.38 31.53
N GLU A 663 9.53 -23.02 32.77
CA GLU A 663 8.92 -23.92 33.75
C GLU A 663 7.40 -23.77 33.80
N ILE A 664 6.91 -22.52 33.76
CA ILE A 664 5.48 -22.23 33.92
C ILE A 664 5.03 -20.99 33.13
N ILE A 665 3.78 -21.00 32.68
CA ILE A 665 3.19 -19.81 32.03
C ILE A 665 2.68 -18.82 33.08
N TYR A 666 1.97 -19.30 34.10
CA TYR A 666 1.47 -18.51 35.23
C TYR A 666 1.11 -19.45 36.40
N LYS A 667 1.36 -19.01 37.65
CA LYS A 667 1.06 -19.81 38.87
C LYS A 667 -0.43 -19.88 39.23
N GLY A 668 -1.24 -18.93 38.77
CA GLY A 668 -2.69 -18.89 39.01
C GLY A 668 -3.55 -19.30 37.80
N LYS A 669 -4.80 -18.83 37.76
CA LYS A 669 -5.75 -19.15 36.67
C LYS A 669 -5.82 -18.03 35.63
N ILE A 670 -5.71 -18.38 34.34
CA ILE A 670 -5.92 -17.45 33.21
C ILE A 670 -7.30 -17.67 32.61
N ILE A 671 -8.08 -16.60 32.46
CA ILE A 671 -9.37 -16.59 31.73
C ILE A 671 -9.17 -15.85 30.40
N SER A 672 -9.53 -16.49 29.27
CA SER A 672 -9.63 -15.86 27.95
C SER A 672 -10.94 -16.28 27.30
N THR A 673 -11.60 -15.38 26.57
CA THR A 673 -12.89 -15.67 25.93
C THR A 673 -12.76 -16.43 24.61
N PHE A 674 -11.57 -16.39 24.00
CA PHE A 674 -11.30 -17.05 22.70
C PHE A 674 -10.44 -18.31 22.80
N LEU A 675 -10.00 -18.70 24.00
CA LEU A 675 -9.39 -20.02 24.21
C LEU A 675 -10.53 -21.06 24.29
N PRO A 676 -10.80 -21.86 23.24
CA PRO A 676 -11.79 -22.92 23.34
C PRO A 676 -11.21 -24.01 24.26
N SER A 677 -12.08 -24.84 24.81
CA SER A 677 -11.77 -26.20 25.27
C SER A 677 -10.93 -26.93 24.20
N GLY A 678 -9.60 -26.83 24.32
CA GLY A 678 -8.67 -27.16 23.25
C GLY A 678 -7.33 -26.44 23.42
N PHE A 679 -6.74 -26.53 24.62
CA PHE A 679 -5.35 -26.14 24.87
C PHE A 679 -4.43 -26.93 23.91
N SER A 680 -3.74 -26.26 22.99
CA SER A 680 -2.50 -26.79 22.42
C SER A 680 -1.38 -26.51 23.42
N LEU A 681 -1.28 -27.38 24.42
CA LEU A 681 -0.24 -27.37 25.45
C LEU A 681 0.97 -28.13 24.89
N LEU A 682 2.05 -27.42 24.53
CA LEU A 682 3.37 -28.04 24.36
C LEU A 682 3.87 -28.42 25.76
N ARG A 683 3.61 -29.66 26.19
CA ARG A 683 4.10 -30.20 27.46
C ARG A 683 5.50 -30.77 27.24
N ALA A 684 6.53 -30.16 27.82
CA ALA A 684 7.90 -30.65 27.79
C ALA A 684 8.17 -31.52 29.03
N THR A 685 8.48 -32.80 28.84
CA THR A 685 9.35 -33.53 29.75
C THR A 685 10.47 -34.16 28.93
N GLN A 686 11.69 -33.70 29.22
CA GLN A 686 13.02 -34.14 28.76
C GLN A 686 13.16 -34.71 27.32
N LYS A 687 13.87 -33.94 26.48
CA LYS A 687 14.63 -34.38 25.29
C LYS A 687 13.82 -35.04 24.16
N ASN A 688 13.10 -34.22 23.37
CA ASN A 688 12.90 -34.29 21.90
C ASN A 688 11.58 -33.62 21.52
N TRP A 689 11.57 -32.81 20.46
CA TRP A 689 10.40 -32.04 20.02
C TRP A 689 9.52 -32.86 19.07
N SER A 690 8.26 -33.10 19.44
CA SER A 690 7.19 -33.57 18.56
C SER A 690 5.85 -32.99 19.00
N TRP A 691 5.00 -32.63 18.03
CA TRP A 691 3.66 -32.08 18.24
C TRP A 691 2.73 -33.09 18.92
N VAL A 692 1.95 -32.65 19.93
CA VAL A 692 0.89 -33.44 20.56
C VAL A 692 -0.41 -32.63 20.57
N ARG A 693 -1.50 -33.22 20.08
CA ARG A 693 -2.87 -32.71 20.24
C ARG A 693 -3.72 -33.77 20.94
N PHE A 694 -4.44 -33.40 22.00
CA PHE A 694 -5.44 -34.25 22.64
C PHE A 694 -6.79 -34.10 21.91
N THR A 695 -7.27 -35.24 21.36
CA THR A 695 -8.63 -35.61 20.86
C THR A 695 -9.33 -34.64 19.88
N ASP A 696 -9.78 -34.99 18.67
CA ASP A 696 -9.88 -36.25 17.93
C ASP A 696 -9.54 -36.04 16.44
N HIS A 697 -8.96 -37.09 15.84
CA HIS A 697 -8.80 -37.39 14.40
C HIS A 697 -7.68 -36.72 13.55
N TRP A 698 -6.57 -37.49 13.44
CA TRP A 698 -5.57 -37.70 12.34
C TRP A 698 -4.71 -36.56 11.74
N LEU A 699 -3.36 -36.70 11.77
CA LEU A 699 -2.51 -37.12 10.61
C LEU A 699 -1.00 -37.30 10.93
N VAL A 700 -0.31 -37.95 9.98
CA VAL A 700 0.94 -38.79 9.97
C VAL A 700 2.30 -38.06 10.18
N PRO A 701 3.35 -38.73 10.74
CA PRO A 701 4.71 -38.19 10.86
C PRO A 701 5.55 -38.27 9.56
N VAL A 702 6.42 -37.28 9.32
CA VAL A 702 7.52 -37.39 8.34
C VAL A 702 8.86 -37.36 9.06
N ARG A 703 9.59 -38.48 9.01
CA ARG A 703 10.97 -38.65 9.50
C ARG A 703 11.92 -37.86 8.60
N SER A 704 12.81 -37.05 9.17
CA SER A 704 14.06 -36.65 8.48
C SER A 704 15.24 -37.34 9.18
N GLU A 705 15.75 -38.41 8.56
CA GLU A 705 17.10 -38.89 8.84
C GLU A 705 18.07 -38.09 7.95
N GLY A 706 18.95 -37.30 8.56
CA GLY A 706 19.99 -36.56 7.86
C GLY A 706 21.01 -35.98 8.83
N ARG A 707 22.14 -36.66 8.98
CA ARG A 707 23.24 -36.35 9.92
C ARG A 707 23.74 -34.91 9.80
N LEU A 708 23.71 -34.16 10.92
CA LEU A 708 24.50 -32.94 11.13
C LEU A 708 25.99 -33.30 11.26
N ARG A 709 26.83 -32.88 10.31
CA ARG A 709 28.29 -32.77 10.51
C ARG A 709 28.61 -31.42 11.15
N ARG A 710 29.22 -31.47 12.33
CA ARG A 710 29.78 -30.34 13.10
C ARG A 710 30.68 -29.46 12.22
N TRP A 711 30.45 -28.15 12.23
CA TRP A 711 31.46 -27.17 11.88
C TRP A 711 32.10 -26.64 13.16
N ARG A 712 33.36 -27.01 13.39
CA ARG A 712 34.26 -26.35 14.35
C ARG A 712 35.17 -25.40 13.59
N SER A 713 35.34 -24.22 14.19
CA SER A 713 36.34 -23.20 13.84
C SER A 713 37.77 -23.76 13.78
N ARG A 714 38.55 -23.31 12.77
CA ARG A 714 40.02 -23.17 12.89
C ARG A 714 40.56 -22.08 11.96
N ASP A 715 41.46 -21.30 12.54
CA ASP A 715 42.15 -20.10 12.06
C ASP A 715 43.05 -20.24 10.81
N LYS A 716 43.16 -19.10 10.09
CA LYS A 716 44.33 -18.47 9.43
C LYS A 716 45.25 -19.28 8.48
N LYS A 717 45.28 -18.90 7.19
CA LYS A 717 46.38 -18.19 6.46
C LYS A 717 46.33 -18.36 4.92
N LYS A 718 46.66 -17.26 4.22
CA LYS A 718 47.16 -17.08 2.83
C LYS A 718 46.17 -16.86 1.65
N LYS A 719 46.21 -15.63 1.12
CA LYS A 719 45.86 -15.14 -0.26
C LYS A 719 46.87 -15.69 -1.32
N PRO A 720 46.74 -15.36 -2.63
CA PRO A 720 45.58 -15.23 -3.53
C PRO A 720 45.81 -15.91 -4.92
N ARG A 721 44.76 -16.05 -5.77
CA ARG A 721 44.81 -15.87 -7.26
C ARG A 721 43.48 -16.27 -7.93
N GLY A 722 43.12 -15.52 -8.99
CA GLY A 722 42.35 -16.05 -10.14
C GLY A 722 40.89 -15.60 -10.27
N ARG A 723 40.64 -14.63 -11.15
CA ARG A 723 39.32 -14.24 -11.68
C ARG A 723 38.69 -15.38 -12.50
N ALA A 724 37.38 -15.57 -12.40
CA ALA A 724 36.50 -15.87 -13.54
C ALA A 724 35.02 -15.62 -13.18
N HIS A 725 34.39 -14.73 -13.96
CA HIS A 725 32.95 -14.50 -14.00
C HIS A 725 32.19 -15.76 -14.42
N LYS A 726 31.06 -16.08 -13.78
CA LYS A 726 29.90 -16.72 -14.44
C LYS A 726 28.60 -16.34 -13.75
N ARG A 727 27.70 -15.76 -14.55
CA ARG A 727 26.31 -15.40 -14.30
C ARG A 727 25.51 -16.60 -13.77
N MET A 728 24.73 -16.41 -12.70
CA MET A 728 23.70 -17.37 -12.27
C MET A 728 22.32 -16.91 -12.76
N GLN A 729 21.73 -17.72 -13.64
CA GLN A 729 20.33 -17.69 -14.03
C GLN A 729 19.48 -18.30 -12.89
N TYR A 730 18.47 -17.56 -12.42
CA TYR A 730 17.47 -18.07 -11.50
C TYR A 730 16.37 -18.81 -12.26
N ASN A 731 16.39 -20.15 -12.22
CA ASN A 731 15.25 -20.98 -12.60
C ASN A 731 14.38 -21.25 -11.37
N ARG A 732 13.21 -20.61 -11.29
CA ARG A 732 12.12 -20.97 -10.36
C ARG A 732 11.37 -22.17 -10.92
N ARG A 733 11.52 -23.35 -10.32
CA ARG A 733 10.60 -24.48 -10.53
C ARG A 733 9.60 -24.53 -9.37
N PHE A 734 8.34 -24.28 -9.70
CA PHE A 734 7.18 -24.64 -8.90
C PHE A 734 7.02 -26.17 -8.96
N VAL A 735 6.86 -26.83 -7.82
CA VAL A 735 6.46 -28.24 -7.76
C VAL A 735 5.02 -28.31 -7.26
N THR A 736 4.14 -28.71 -8.17
CA THR A 736 2.74 -29.07 -7.94
C THR A 736 2.70 -30.50 -7.38
N ALA A 737 2.12 -30.71 -6.20
CA ALA A 737 1.85 -32.06 -5.68
C ALA A 737 0.41 -32.48 -6.06
N VAL A 738 0.29 -33.51 -6.89
CA VAL A 738 -0.97 -34.17 -7.23
C VAL A 738 -1.09 -35.46 -6.42
N VAL A 739 -2.19 -35.59 -5.67
CA VAL A 739 -2.57 -36.79 -4.94
C VAL A 739 -3.19 -37.78 -5.92
N GLY A 740 -2.56 -38.93 -6.13
CA GLY A 740 -3.09 -40.02 -6.95
C GLY A 740 -3.62 -41.17 -6.11
N PHE A 741 -4.91 -41.47 -6.22
CA PHE A 741 -5.52 -42.72 -5.77
C PHE A 741 -5.23 -43.84 -6.78
N GLY A 742 -4.64 -44.95 -6.34
CA GLY A 742 -4.42 -46.16 -7.14
C GLY A 742 -5.01 -47.40 -6.45
N LYS A 743 -6.08 -47.96 -7.03
CA LYS A 743 -6.70 -49.22 -6.64
C LYS A 743 -5.84 -50.43 -7.05
N LYS A 744 -5.97 -51.48 -6.23
CA LYS A 744 -5.48 -52.87 -6.35
C LYS A 744 -5.48 -53.45 -7.78
N LYS A 745 -4.38 -54.14 -8.14
CA LYS A 745 -4.40 -55.37 -8.93
C LYS A 745 -3.38 -56.37 -8.34
N SER A 746 -3.84 -57.60 -8.14
CA SER A 746 -3.12 -58.75 -7.60
C SER A 746 -2.18 -59.40 -8.65
N PRO A 747 -1.17 -60.19 -8.21
CA PRO A 747 -0.16 -60.77 -9.08
C PRO A 747 -0.49 -62.21 -9.48
N ASN A 748 -0.03 -62.62 -10.66
CA ASN A 748 0.32 -64.00 -11.07
C ASN A 748 0.91 -63.89 -12.48
N SER A 749 1.90 -64.63 -12.91
CA SER A 749 2.84 -65.57 -12.29
C SER A 749 3.86 -65.86 -13.38
N SER A 750 5.13 -66.03 -13.02
CA SER A 750 6.17 -66.53 -13.92
C SER A 750 6.55 -67.94 -13.50
N ALA A 751 6.73 -68.80 -14.51
CA ALA A 751 7.41 -70.09 -14.54
C ALA A 751 6.53 -71.37 -14.54
N LYS A 752 6.61 -72.01 -15.71
CA LYS A 752 6.35 -73.41 -16.11
C LYS A 752 4.91 -73.88 -16.24
#